data_AF-A0A3E4VXZ2-F1
#
_entry.id   AF-A0A3E4VXZ2-F1
#
_cell.length_a   1.000
_cell.length_b   1.000
_cell.length_c   1.000
_cell.angle_alpha   90.00
_cell.angle_beta   90.00
_cell.angle_gamma   90.00
#
_symmetry.space_group_name_H-M   'P 1'
#
loop_
_entity.id
_entity.type
_entity.pdbx_description
1 polymer ?
#
loop_
_entity_poly.entity_id
_entity_poly.type
_entity_poly.pdbx_seq_one_letter_code
_entity_poly.pdbx_strand_id
1 'polypeptide(L)'
;MKHILGLDLGTNSIGWAVISSSFDETTQKEQLKGIEAAGSRIIPMDAAQLGDFNKGNTVSQTANRTQFRGVRRLYERKKLRRERLHRILQLLGFLPKHYANQLDRYGKFIANSEPKLAWTTNTHGLPYFIFQSSFQEMLNDFLQNNSQIKKVPYDWTLFYLRKKALIQKIEKEELAWVLLNFNQKRGYYQLREEETEKASSKTRQYFDSQIVTDITDTGQVYKGLKIFTITLENGEKGKFFSKNMPDWKSQKKDIIAIIDLDKNGNDKYDENGELSRRFKIPTEQEWEEQWELIKTKTQKDLDTSHKTVGAYIYDTLLQTPSQKIRGKLIRTIERKYYKDELNQILKKQEEFHPELRDSNLLEACIEELYPNNEAHRNAIAKYSIAQLLIEDILFYQRPLKSKKSLISNCPYEEYTYINKETGEICTSPLKCIAKSHPLFQEFRLWQFISNLRIYQKEGTINGKFTTDIDVTSQFLKTEDAYANLFDWLNQKKEIRQDTFLKNPAFGLKKNTANYRWNYVEDKTYPCNETHYKILSYWEKAGIEQSALTSEIEEKLWHILYSISDKNELRKALQHFADKNYLSDKFADTFQQIPPFEKDYGSYSAKAIKKLLPLMRIGRYWKAENFDSTTLDRIEKILTGEFEENIKNRTREKTIHLDNLYSFQGLPTWLACYIVYNRHSEIKDVTKWQQPSDIDAFLNAFKQHSLHNPIVEQIIMETLRTVRDIWKQTGHIDEIHVELGREMKNPAEKRRKLTQQIQENENTNLRIKALLAEFANPELGIENVRPHSPSQQDLLRIYEEEALNETKDIPEDIAVILKKFNEVDTKKRPSTSDVLRYKCWLEQKYRSPYTGAMIPLGKLFTPAYEIEHVIPQSRYFDDSFTNKVICEAEVNKLKGNMLGYEFIKNNQERIVELGFGQNVKIQTVEAYELFVKEHYSYNRTKMQKLLMEDIPDQFIERQLNDSRYISKLIKSLLSNIVRDEGEEEATSKNVIVCTGSITDRLKKDWGINDVWNKLILPRFIRLNEITESNRFTTTNACNKTIPAMPLDLQKGFNKKRIDHRHHAMDAIVIACANRNIVNYLNNESASKNAKISRQDLRQILCKKTKTDNLGNYQWLIDKPWDTFTQDVYSILGNIIVSFKQNLRIINKTTNHYIHYENGKKVSCSQKQGDSWAIRKPMHKETVYGEINLRRTTTATLKAVLENPQRIIEKDLKKKIKELLTHNSSLKIRQA
;
A
#
# COMPACT_ATOMS: atom_id res chain seq x y z
N MET A 1 -44.91 15.96 -19.10
CA MET A 1 -44.86 15.09 -17.91
C MET A 1 -43.40 14.74 -17.73
N LYS A 2 -42.87 14.80 -16.50
CA LYS A 2 -41.45 14.69 -16.23
C LYS A 2 -41.13 13.29 -15.67
N HIS A 3 -40.06 12.66 -16.12
CA HIS A 3 -39.63 11.34 -15.67
C HIS A 3 -38.43 11.43 -14.73
N ILE A 4 -38.63 10.94 -13.51
CA ILE A 4 -37.63 10.93 -12.44
C ILE A 4 -37.12 9.50 -12.25
N LEU A 5 -35.82 9.30 -12.46
CA LEU A 5 -35.16 8.01 -12.28
C LEU A 5 -34.49 7.93 -10.90
N GLY A 6 -34.97 7.04 -10.03
CA GLY A 6 -34.31 6.68 -8.78
C GLY A 6 -33.34 5.51 -8.94
N LEU A 7 -32.17 5.60 -8.32
CA LEU A 7 -31.12 4.57 -8.34
C LEU A 7 -30.63 4.25 -6.92
N ASP A 8 -30.77 3.00 -6.51
CA ASP A 8 -30.10 2.40 -5.34
C ASP A 8 -28.86 1.64 -5.80
N LEU A 9 -27.67 2.17 -5.50
CA LEU A 9 -26.40 1.60 -5.94
C LEU A 9 -25.74 0.82 -4.81
N GLY A 10 -25.88 -0.51 -4.86
CA GLY A 10 -25.16 -1.45 -4.03
C GLY A 10 -23.80 -1.85 -4.60
N THR A 11 -23.06 -2.64 -3.83
CA THR A 11 -21.74 -3.17 -4.23
C THR A 11 -21.84 -4.31 -5.25
N ASN A 12 -23.00 -4.94 -5.34
CA ASN A 12 -23.29 -6.05 -6.25
C ASN A 12 -24.72 -5.98 -6.82
N SER A 13 -25.40 -4.84 -6.68
CA SER A 13 -26.79 -4.67 -7.08
C SER A 13 -27.09 -3.24 -7.47
N ILE A 14 -28.05 -3.07 -8.36
CA ILE A 14 -28.56 -1.79 -8.83
C ILE A 14 -30.09 -1.88 -8.78
N GLY A 15 -30.69 -1.22 -7.81
CA GLY A 15 -32.13 -0.96 -7.79
C GLY A 15 -32.45 0.26 -8.64
N TRP A 16 -33.54 0.22 -9.40
CA TRP A 16 -33.98 1.35 -10.19
C TRP A 16 -35.51 1.50 -10.19
N ALA A 17 -35.98 2.74 -10.33
CA ALA A 17 -37.40 3.05 -10.47
C ALA A 17 -37.61 4.34 -11.26
N VAL A 18 -38.68 4.40 -12.06
CA VAL A 18 -39.08 5.58 -12.84
C VAL A 18 -40.42 6.07 -12.32
N ILE A 19 -40.48 7.35 -11.95
CA ILE A 19 -41.67 8.02 -11.42
C ILE A 19 -42.02 9.18 -12.33
N SER A 20 -43.30 9.27 -12.69
CA SER A 20 -43.84 10.40 -13.44
C SER A 20 -44.24 11.53 -12.50
N SER A 21 -43.85 12.76 -12.81
CA SER A 21 -44.33 13.98 -12.15
C SER A 21 -45.01 14.92 -13.14
N SER A 22 -45.96 15.70 -12.63
CA SER A 22 -46.60 16.79 -13.35
C SER A 22 -46.41 18.08 -12.57
N PHE A 23 -46.17 19.17 -13.28
CA PHE A 23 -46.16 20.50 -12.68
C PHE A 23 -47.59 21.04 -12.65
N ASP A 24 -48.07 21.44 -11.49
CA ASP A 24 -49.34 22.13 -11.34
C ASP A 24 -49.10 23.64 -11.40
N GLU A 25 -49.57 24.27 -12.48
CA GLU A 25 -49.42 25.71 -12.73
C GLU A 25 -50.12 26.58 -11.67
N THR A 26 -51.18 26.08 -11.04
CA THR A 26 -51.98 26.85 -10.06
C THR A 26 -51.35 26.88 -8.67
N THR A 27 -50.76 25.76 -8.23
CA THR A 27 -50.10 25.67 -6.93
C THR A 27 -48.60 25.93 -7.00
N GLN A 28 -48.03 26.07 -8.21
CA GLN A 28 -46.60 26.09 -8.49
C GLN A 28 -45.85 24.92 -7.82
N LYS A 29 -46.50 23.77 -7.70
CA LYS A 29 -45.95 22.58 -7.05
C LYS A 29 -45.81 21.44 -8.05
N GLU A 30 -44.68 20.76 -7.96
CA GLU A 30 -44.48 19.47 -8.62
C GLU A 30 -45.25 18.39 -7.85
N GLN A 31 -46.17 17.71 -8.52
CA GLN A 31 -46.94 16.60 -7.97
C GLN A 31 -46.50 15.28 -8.61
N LEU A 32 -46.12 14.31 -7.78
CA LEU A 32 -45.80 12.96 -8.22
C LEU A 32 -47.11 12.20 -8.55
N LYS A 33 -47.21 11.61 -9.74
CA LYS A 33 -48.45 10.98 -10.26
C LYS A 33 -48.50 9.47 -10.08
N GLY A 34 -47.37 8.78 -10.14
CA GLY A 34 -47.32 7.32 -10.08
C GLY A 34 -45.97 6.72 -10.45
N ILE A 35 -45.83 5.41 -10.22
CA ILE A 35 -44.64 4.63 -10.56
C ILE A 35 -44.87 4.00 -11.94
N GLU A 36 -44.02 4.31 -12.91
CA GLU A 36 -44.12 3.81 -14.29
C GLU A 36 -43.45 2.44 -14.44
N ALA A 37 -42.24 2.29 -13.88
CA ALA A 37 -41.48 1.05 -13.92
C ALA A 37 -40.51 0.96 -12.74
N ALA A 38 -40.16 -0.25 -12.33
CA ALA A 38 -39.12 -0.50 -11.34
C ALA A 38 -38.47 -1.86 -11.55
N GLY A 39 -37.22 -2.02 -11.09
CA GLY A 39 -36.50 -3.27 -11.22
C GLY A 39 -35.26 -3.39 -10.34
N SER A 40 -34.70 -4.59 -10.31
CA SER A 40 -33.47 -4.91 -9.58
C SER A 40 -32.51 -5.66 -10.51
N ARG A 41 -31.29 -5.15 -10.63
CA ARG A 41 -30.20 -5.72 -11.43
C ARG A 41 -29.09 -6.21 -10.52
N ILE A 42 -28.86 -7.51 -10.51
CA ILE A 42 -27.88 -8.17 -9.65
C ILE A 42 -26.63 -8.55 -10.45
N ILE A 43 -25.48 -8.23 -9.89
CA ILE A 43 -24.16 -8.56 -10.43
C ILE A 43 -23.63 -9.76 -9.64
N PRO A 44 -23.64 -10.99 -10.20
CA PRO A 44 -23.20 -12.16 -9.47
C PRO A 44 -21.68 -12.10 -9.27
N MET A 45 -21.29 -12.10 -8.00
CA MET A 45 -19.89 -12.20 -7.57
C MET A 45 -19.68 -13.56 -6.89
N ASP A 46 -18.48 -14.09 -7.01
CA ASP A 46 -18.09 -15.31 -6.30
C ASP A 46 -18.24 -15.12 -4.79
N ALA A 47 -18.78 -16.11 -4.08
CA ALA A 47 -19.08 -15.98 -2.64
C ALA A 47 -17.82 -15.72 -1.81
N ALA A 48 -16.66 -16.26 -2.24
CA ALA A 48 -15.37 -15.96 -1.63
C ALA A 48 -14.93 -14.51 -1.89
N GLN A 49 -15.21 -13.95 -3.07
CA GLN A 49 -14.89 -12.55 -3.40
C GLN A 49 -15.84 -11.56 -2.75
N LEU A 50 -17.13 -11.88 -2.68
CA LEU A 50 -18.12 -11.09 -1.94
C LEU A 50 -17.79 -11.16 -0.45
N GLY A 51 -17.41 -12.34 0.05
CA GLY A 51 -16.85 -12.55 1.37
C GLY A 51 -15.64 -11.66 1.59
N ASP A 52 -14.58 -11.77 0.81
CA ASP A 52 -13.37 -10.97 0.94
C ASP A 52 -13.64 -9.46 0.81
N PHE A 53 -14.50 -9.04 -0.12
CA PHE A 53 -14.89 -7.64 -0.28
C PHE A 53 -15.75 -7.11 0.89
N ASN A 54 -16.70 -7.91 1.38
CA ASN A 54 -17.50 -7.63 2.59
C ASN A 54 -16.68 -7.71 3.85
N LYS A 55 -15.58 -8.45 3.80
CA LYS A 55 -14.49 -8.48 4.75
C LYS A 55 -13.41 -7.49 4.36
N GLY A 56 -13.61 -6.44 3.55
CA GLY A 56 -12.66 -5.33 3.34
C GLY A 56 -11.30 -5.69 2.70
N ASN A 57 -11.12 -6.93 2.25
CA ASN A 57 -9.98 -7.39 1.47
C ASN A 57 -10.22 -7.06 -0.01
N THR A 58 -9.51 -6.04 -0.50
CA THR A 58 -9.58 -5.58 -1.90
C THR A 58 -8.51 -6.23 -2.78
N VAL A 59 -7.97 -7.40 -2.39
CA VAL A 59 -6.99 -8.11 -3.22
C VAL A 59 -7.67 -8.50 -4.53
N SER A 60 -7.57 -7.60 -5.50
CA SER A 60 -8.22 -7.77 -6.78
C SER A 60 -7.62 -8.98 -7.48
N GLN A 61 -8.42 -9.72 -8.25
CA GLN A 61 -7.91 -10.75 -9.15
C GLN A 61 -6.76 -10.22 -10.04
N THR A 62 -6.77 -8.92 -10.34
CA THR A 62 -5.74 -8.22 -11.10
C THR A 62 -4.38 -8.16 -10.38
N ALA A 63 -4.35 -8.07 -9.04
CA ALA A 63 -3.13 -8.12 -8.25
C ALA A 63 -2.48 -9.51 -8.34
N ASN A 64 -3.24 -10.57 -8.07
CA ASN A 64 -2.78 -11.96 -8.21
C ASN A 64 -2.34 -12.27 -9.65
N ARG A 65 -3.12 -11.83 -10.65
CA ARG A 65 -2.75 -11.94 -12.07
C ARG A 65 -1.45 -11.22 -12.38
N THR A 66 -1.21 -10.05 -11.77
CA THR A 66 0.01 -9.26 -11.97
C THR A 66 1.21 -9.92 -11.31
N GLN A 67 1.06 -10.48 -10.11
CA GLN A 67 2.10 -11.27 -9.43
C GLN A 67 2.49 -12.48 -10.28
N PHE A 68 1.54 -13.32 -10.70
CA PHE A 68 1.84 -14.47 -11.56
C PHE A 68 2.45 -14.06 -12.90
N ARG A 69 2.00 -12.96 -13.50
CA ARG A 69 2.61 -12.39 -14.71
C ARG A 69 4.05 -11.95 -14.46
N GLY A 70 4.34 -11.38 -13.28
CA GLY A 70 5.69 -11.03 -12.84
C GLY A 70 6.59 -12.27 -12.79
N VAL A 71 6.14 -13.31 -12.09
CA VAL A 71 6.86 -14.59 -11.97
C VAL A 71 7.10 -15.24 -13.35
N ARG A 72 6.07 -15.32 -14.21
CA ARG A 72 6.22 -15.85 -15.57
C ARG A 72 7.26 -15.08 -16.38
N ARG A 73 7.25 -13.74 -16.33
CA ARG A 73 8.26 -12.92 -17.01
C ARG A 73 9.66 -13.13 -16.45
N LEU A 74 9.82 -13.32 -15.14
CA LEU A 74 11.12 -13.62 -14.54
C LEU A 74 11.66 -14.96 -15.04
N TYR A 75 10.80 -15.98 -15.10
CA TYR A 75 11.14 -17.30 -15.58
C TYR A 75 11.46 -17.30 -17.09
N GLU A 76 10.63 -16.65 -17.90
CA GLU A 76 10.86 -16.45 -19.34
C GLU A 76 12.18 -15.72 -19.61
N ARG A 77 12.48 -14.65 -18.87
CA ARG A 77 13.76 -13.92 -19.00
C ARG A 77 14.95 -14.80 -18.61
N LYS A 78 14.81 -15.66 -17.61
CA LYS A 78 15.84 -16.64 -17.23
C LYS A 78 16.07 -17.67 -18.34
N LYS A 79 14.99 -18.14 -18.99
CA LYS A 79 15.06 -19.02 -20.17
C LYS A 79 15.70 -18.33 -21.37
N LEU A 80 15.25 -17.14 -21.73
CA LEU A 80 15.82 -16.37 -22.85
C LEU A 80 17.32 -16.09 -22.69
N ARG A 81 17.78 -15.76 -21.47
CA ARG A 81 19.22 -15.63 -21.20
C ARG A 81 19.96 -16.94 -21.37
N ARG A 82 19.39 -18.05 -20.91
CA ARG A 82 19.95 -19.39 -21.09
C ARG A 82 20.06 -19.75 -22.57
N GLU A 83 19.00 -19.50 -23.34
CA GLU A 83 18.93 -19.75 -24.79
C GLU A 83 19.99 -18.94 -25.54
N ARG A 84 20.11 -17.64 -25.24
CA ARG A 84 21.19 -16.80 -25.79
C ARG A 84 22.57 -17.33 -25.44
N LEU A 85 22.78 -17.71 -24.18
CA LEU A 85 24.05 -18.27 -23.73
C LEU A 85 24.37 -19.60 -24.45
N HIS A 86 23.38 -20.47 -24.65
CA HIS A 86 23.56 -21.71 -25.40
C HIS A 86 24.03 -21.46 -26.83
N ARG A 87 23.43 -20.51 -27.55
CA ARG A 87 23.82 -20.16 -28.93
C ARG A 87 25.29 -19.74 -29.00
N ILE A 88 25.71 -18.86 -28.08
CA ILE A 88 27.10 -18.43 -27.99
C ILE A 88 28.02 -19.60 -27.64
N LEU A 89 27.70 -20.39 -26.62
CA LEU A 89 28.53 -21.54 -26.23
C LEU A 89 28.62 -22.61 -27.32
N GLN A 90 27.61 -22.75 -28.17
CA GLN A 90 27.62 -23.65 -29.31
C GLN A 90 28.54 -23.14 -30.42
N LEU A 91 28.51 -21.84 -30.75
CA LEU A 91 29.43 -21.21 -31.69
C LEU A 91 30.89 -21.28 -31.23
N LEU A 92 31.13 -21.10 -29.93
CA LEU A 92 32.46 -21.25 -29.32
C LEU A 92 32.91 -22.71 -29.22
N GLY A 93 32.00 -23.69 -29.41
CA GLY A 93 32.31 -25.12 -29.26
C GLY A 93 32.52 -25.57 -27.81
N PHE A 94 31.91 -24.91 -26.83
CA PHE A 94 32.12 -25.15 -25.40
C PHE A 94 31.08 -26.10 -24.78
N LEU A 95 30.04 -26.52 -25.52
CA LEU A 95 29.01 -27.42 -25.01
C LEU A 95 29.37 -28.90 -25.22
N PRO A 96 29.15 -29.78 -24.23
CA PRO A 96 29.25 -31.23 -24.44
C PRO A 96 28.31 -31.72 -25.54
N LYS A 97 28.74 -32.68 -26.37
CA LYS A 97 27.95 -33.23 -27.48
C LYS A 97 26.54 -33.70 -27.06
N HIS A 98 26.43 -34.44 -25.95
CA HIS A 98 25.14 -34.95 -25.47
C HIS A 98 24.14 -33.82 -25.15
N TYR A 99 24.64 -32.67 -24.69
CA TYR A 99 23.84 -31.51 -24.33
C TYR A 99 23.53 -30.66 -25.56
N ALA A 100 24.52 -30.42 -26.42
CA ALA A 100 24.39 -29.65 -27.65
C ALA A 100 23.38 -30.28 -28.64
N ASN A 101 23.39 -31.61 -28.76
CA ASN A 101 22.46 -32.34 -29.64
C ASN A 101 20.99 -32.23 -29.22
N GLN A 102 20.73 -31.80 -27.97
CA GLN A 102 19.39 -31.62 -27.44
C GLN A 102 18.89 -30.18 -27.58
N LEU A 103 19.64 -29.33 -28.30
CA LEU A 103 19.30 -27.94 -28.56
C LEU A 103 18.87 -27.74 -30.02
N ASP A 104 17.87 -26.87 -30.22
CA ASP A 104 17.52 -26.36 -31.53
C ASP A 104 18.44 -25.20 -31.96
N ARG A 105 18.26 -24.68 -33.18
CA ARG A 105 19.02 -23.54 -33.70
C ARG A 105 18.90 -22.25 -32.87
N TYR A 106 17.90 -22.16 -31.99
CA TYR A 106 17.67 -21.01 -31.13
C TYR A 106 18.20 -21.21 -29.70
N GLY A 107 18.90 -22.31 -29.44
CA GLY A 107 19.42 -22.67 -28.12
C GLY A 107 18.33 -23.14 -27.15
N LYS A 108 17.15 -23.52 -27.65
CA LYS A 108 16.06 -24.09 -26.84
C LYS A 108 16.21 -25.60 -26.79
N PHE A 109 15.77 -26.19 -25.68
CA PHE A 109 15.69 -27.64 -25.61
C PHE A 109 14.59 -28.18 -26.50
N ILE A 110 14.88 -29.30 -27.16
CA ILE A 110 13.89 -30.12 -27.85
C ILE A 110 12.81 -30.55 -26.82
N ALA A 111 11.56 -30.69 -27.27
CA ALA A 111 10.44 -30.97 -26.37
C ALA A 111 10.72 -32.21 -25.49
N ASN A 112 10.50 -32.06 -24.18
CA ASN A 112 10.68 -33.09 -23.14
C ASN A 112 12.12 -33.59 -22.88
N SER A 113 13.17 -32.94 -23.40
CA SER A 113 14.54 -33.44 -23.19
C SER A 113 15.34 -32.82 -22.04
N GLU A 114 15.12 -31.54 -21.70
CA GLU A 114 15.90 -30.69 -20.74
C GLU A 114 17.01 -31.41 -19.94
N PRO A 115 18.14 -31.79 -20.58
CA PRO A 115 19.20 -32.55 -19.92
C PRO A 115 19.98 -31.67 -18.94
N LYS A 116 20.64 -32.30 -17.96
CA LYS A 116 21.61 -31.62 -17.11
C LYS A 116 22.98 -31.68 -17.78
N LEU A 117 23.63 -30.53 -17.99
CA LEU A 117 24.94 -30.47 -18.68
C LEU A 117 26.00 -31.40 -18.08
N ALA A 118 26.00 -31.56 -16.74
CA ALA A 118 26.99 -32.38 -16.06
C ALA A 118 26.69 -33.90 -16.06
N TRP A 119 25.53 -34.33 -16.58
CA TRP A 119 25.06 -35.72 -16.52
C TRP A 119 24.67 -36.25 -17.89
N THR A 120 25.27 -37.36 -18.29
CA THR A 120 24.88 -38.14 -19.47
C THR A 120 24.45 -39.54 -19.07
N THR A 121 23.82 -40.29 -19.98
CA THR A 121 23.61 -41.73 -19.81
C THR A 121 24.82 -42.48 -20.36
N ASN A 122 25.27 -43.51 -19.66
CA ASN A 122 26.29 -44.44 -20.16
C ASN A 122 25.65 -45.50 -21.08
N THR A 123 26.48 -46.40 -21.63
CA THR A 123 26.05 -47.50 -22.51
C THR A 123 25.03 -48.46 -21.88
N HIS A 124 24.91 -48.47 -20.54
CA HIS A 124 23.98 -49.30 -19.77
C HIS A 124 22.75 -48.53 -19.27
N GLY A 125 22.56 -47.28 -19.69
CA GLY A 125 21.43 -46.44 -19.30
C GLY A 125 21.54 -45.83 -17.89
N LEU A 126 22.67 -45.97 -17.20
CA LEU A 126 22.89 -45.37 -15.88
C LEU A 126 23.39 -43.92 -16.01
N PRO A 127 23.00 -43.02 -15.09
CA PRO A 127 23.52 -41.66 -15.05
C PRO A 127 25.03 -41.64 -14.78
N TYR A 128 25.79 -40.94 -15.62
CA TYR A 128 27.23 -40.73 -15.52
C TYR A 128 27.56 -39.25 -15.42
N PHE A 129 28.41 -38.89 -14.48
CA PHE A 129 28.88 -37.51 -14.27
C PHE A 129 30.12 -37.24 -15.13
N ILE A 130 30.03 -36.27 -16.04
CA ILE A 130 31.09 -36.07 -17.06
C ILE A 130 32.36 -35.39 -16.53
N PHE A 131 32.25 -34.63 -15.43
CA PHE A 131 33.37 -33.89 -14.83
C PHE A 131 34.08 -34.69 -13.73
N GLN A 132 34.23 -36.00 -13.95
CA GLN A 132 34.74 -36.91 -12.95
C GLN A 132 36.19 -36.56 -12.56
N SER A 133 37.06 -36.16 -13.50
CA SER A 133 38.43 -35.71 -13.19
C SER A 133 38.45 -34.59 -12.14
N SER A 134 37.70 -33.51 -12.37
CA SER A 134 37.59 -32.38 -11.45
C SER A 134 36.89 -32.74 -10.14
N PHE A 135 35.98 -33.71 -10.15
CA PHE A 135 35.41 -34.24 -8.91
C PHE A 135 36.45 -35.02 -8.08
N GLN A 136 37.32 -35.81 -8.73
CA GLN A 136 38.41 -36.52 -8.05
C GLN A 136 39.43 -35.54 -7.47
N GLU A 137 39.82 -34.51 -8.21
CA GLU A 137 40.70 -33.44 -7.69
C GLU A 137 40.09 -32.77 -6.47
N MET A 138 38.82 -32.38 -6.55
CA MET A 138 38.08 -31.84 -5.41
C MET A 138 38.00 -32.83 -4.24
N LEU A 139 37.76 -34.12 -4.51
CA LEU A 139 37.67 -35.15 -3.47
C LEU A 139 39.01 -35.33 -2.74
N ASN A 140 40.13 -35.20 -3.45
CA ASN A 140 41.46 -35.19 -2.86
C ASN A 140 41.66 -33.99 -1.91
N ASP A 141 41.20 -32.79 -2.28
CA ASP A 141 41.22 -31.63 -1.36
C ASP A 141 40.45 -31.92 -0.05
N PHE A 142 39.29 -32.60 -0.15
CA PHE A 142 38.50 -32.98 1.01
C PHE A 142 39.18 -34.05 1.87
N LEU A 143 39.81 -35.05 1.24
CA LEU A 143 40.55 -36.11 1.95
C LEU A 143 41.76 -35.56 2.69
N GLN A 144 42.46 -34.57 2.11
CA GLN A 144 43.59 -33.90 2.75
C GLN A 144 43.16 -33.06 3.96
N ASN A 145 42.00 -32.39 3.89
CA ASN A 145 41.51 -31.54 4.99
C ASN A 145 40.72 -32.28 6.08
N ASN A 146 40.04 -33.38 5.76
CA ASN A 146 39.16 -34.05 6.73
C ASN A 146 38.95 -35.54 6.43
N SER A 147 39.63 -36.41 7.18
CA SER A 147 39.68 -37.86 6.96
C SER A 147 38.38 -38.63 7.25
N GLN A 148 37.35 -37.99 7.79
CA GLN A 148 36.09 -38.63 8.19
C GLN A 148 34.91 -38.45 7.22
N ILE A 149 35.07 -37.73 6.11
CA ILE A 149 33.97 -37.46 5.16
C ILE A 149 33.67 -38.69 4.30
N LYS A 150 32.47 -39.27 4.43
CA LYS A 150 32.07 -40.47 3.65
C LYS A 150 31.30 -40.18 2.36
N LYS A 151 30.67 -39.01 2.20
CA LYS A 151 29.84 -38.68 1.01
C LYS A 151 29.93 -37.19 0.65
N VAL A 152 30.53 -36.88 -0.50
CA VAL A 152 30.61 -35.51 -1.06
C VAL A 152 29.67 -35.39 -2.28
N PRO A 153 28.77 -34.40 -2.32
CA PRO A 153 27.89 -34.18 -3.47
C PRO A 153 28.64 -33.73 -4.75
N TYR A 154 28.31 -34.30 -5.91
CA TYR A 154 28.84 -33.90 -7.22
C TYR A 154 28.60 -32.42 -7.56
N ASP A 155 27.49 -31.84 -7.10
CA ASP A 155 27.15 -30.44 -7.37
C ASP A 155 28.15 -29.46 -6.75
N TRP A 156 28.97 -29.89 -5.77
CA TRP A 156 29.99 -29.04 -5.16
C TRP A 156 31.20 -28.80 -6.07
N THR A 157 31.43 -29.67 -7.07
CA THR A 157 32.47 -29.50 -8.09
C THR A 157 32.34 -28.16 -8.81
N LEU A 158 31.12 -27.61 -8.89
CA LEU A 158 30.89 -26.30 -9.49
C LEU A 158 31.56 -25.14 -8.73
N PHE A 159 31.62 -25.22 -7.40
CA PHE A 159 32.30 -24.20 -6.58
C PHE A 159 33.82 -24.38 -6.62
N TYR A 160 34.28 -25.64 -6.64
CA TYR A 160 35.67 -25.97 -6.90
C TYR A 160 36.15 -25.39 -8.24
N LEU A 161 35.42 -25.65 -9.33
CA LEU A 161 35.74 -25.14 -10.66
C LEU A 161 35.78 -23.61 -10.71
N ARG A 162 34.85 -22.94 -10.03
CA ARG A 162 34.86 -21.46 -9.91
C ARG A 162 36.10 -20.93 -9.20
N LYS A 163 36.64 -21.67 -8.21
CA LYS A 163 37.91 -21.34 -7.55
C LYS A 163 39.11 -21.65 -8.47
N LYS A 164 39.14 -22.84 -9.08
CA LYS A 164 40.21 -23.30 -9.98
C LYS A 164 40.38 -22.35 -11.17
N ALA A 165 39.29 -21.92 -11.78
CA ALA A 165 39.28 -21.04 -12.96
C ALA A 165 39.82 -19.62 -12.73
N LEU A 166 40.07 -19.22 -11.47
CA LEU A 166 40.71 -17.94 -11.17
C LEU A 166 42.23 -17.97 -11.37
N ILE A 167 42.83 -19.17 -11.42
CA ILE A 167 44.28 -19.33 -11.39
C ILE A 167 44.76 -20.29 -12.48
N GLN A 168 44.01 -21.37 -12.72
CA GLN A 168 44.38 -22.46 -13.62
C GLN A 168 43.38 -22.58 -14.78
N LYS A 169 43.82 -23.25 -15.85
CA LYS A 169 42.95 -23.66 -16.95
C LYS A 169 41.87 -24.63 -16.45
N ILE A 170 40.64 -24.45 -16.90
CA ILE A 170 39.56 -25.44 -16.82
C ILE A 170 39.15 -25.87 -18.22
N GLU A 171 38.44 -26.99 -18.35
CA GLU A 171 37.99 -27.46 -19.66
C GLU A 171 36.85 -26.57 -20.21
N LYS A 172 36.67 -26.57 -21.53
CA LYS A 172 35.67 -25.72 -22.21
C LYS A 172 34.25 -26.03 -21.71
N GLU A 173 33.94 -27.31 -21.55
CA GLU A 173 32.68 -27.82 -21.03
C GLU A 173 32.46 -27.46 -19.55
N GLU A 174 33.53 -27.37 -18.76
CA GLU A 174 33.50 -26.93 -17.37
C GLU A 174 33.19 -25.44 -17.29
N LEU A 175 33.82 -24.63 -18.15
CA LEU A 175 33.55 -23.19 -18.24
C LEU A 175 32.10 -22.93 -18.68
N ALA A 176 31.56 -23.71 -19.62
CA ALA A 176 30.14 -23.67 -19.96
C ALA A 176 29.24 -23.97 -18.77
N TRP A 177 29.59 -24.96 -17.93
CA TRP A 177 28.83 -25.27 -16.71
C TRP A 177 28.85 -24.11 -15.71
N VAL A 178 30.00 -23.46 -15.53
CA VAL A 178 30.16 -22.26 -14.68
C VAL A 178 29.31 -21.10 -15.21
N LEU A 179 29.34 -20.80 -16.51
CA LEU A 179 28.53 -19.73 -17.11
C LEU A 179 27.02 -19.97 -16.95
N LEU A 180 26.57 -21.22 -17.11
CA LEU A 180 25.17 -21.59 -16.86
C LEU A 180 24.79 -21.43 -15.38
N ASN A 181 25.72 -21.64 -14.45
CA ASN A 181 25.49 -21.36 -13.03
C ASN A 181 25.20 -19.87 -12.77
N PHE A 182 25.97 -18.97 -13.37
CA PHE A 182 25.74 -17.53 -13.25
C PHE A 182 24.39 -17.09 -13.84
N ASN A 183 23.89 -17.74 -14.90
CA ASN A 183 22.53 -17.46 -15.38
C ASN A 183 21.45 -17.82 -14.33
N GLN A 184 21.70 -18.86 -13.51
CA GLN A 184 20.81 -19.22 -12.41
C GLN A 184 20.98 -18.34 -11.17
N LYS A 185 22.21 -17.87 -10.89
CA LYS A 185 22.59 -17.13 -9.68
C LYS A 185 23.44 -15.90 -10.06
N ARG A 186 22.78 -14.73 -10.09
CA ARG A 186 23.40 -13.46 -10.53
C ARG A 186 23.29 -12.29 -9.55
N GLY A 187 22.95 -12.58 -8.28
CA GLY A 187 22.76 -11.57 -7.24
C GLY A 187 21.60 -10.59 -7.45
N TYR A 188 21.37 -9.76 -6.43
CA TYR A 188 20.36 -8.71 -6.41
C TYR A 188 20.96 -7.39 -6.94
N TYR A 189 20.22 -6.65 -7.77
CA TYR A 189 20.66 -5.34 -8.25
C TYR A 189 19.79 -4.27 -7.62
N GLN A 190 20.37 -3.56 -6.67
CA GLN A 190 19.68 -2.54 -5.90
C GLN A 190 19.70 -1.22 -6.66
N LEU A 191 18.53 -0.59 -6.79
CA LEU A 191 18.40 0.75 -7.36
C LEU A 191 18.58 1.80 -6.26
N ARG A 192 18.88 3.05 -6.64
CA ARG A 192 19.05 4.17 -5.71
C ARG A 192 17.81 4.41 -4.83
N GLU A 193 16.62 4.19 -5.38
CA GLU A 193 15.33 4.30 -4.67
C GLU A 193 15.14 3.24 -3.57
N GLU A 194 15.92 2.17 -3.60
CA GLU A 194 15.86 1.06 -2.66
C GLU A 194 17.00 1.13 -1.62
N GLU A 195 17.91 2.12 -1.69
CA GLU A 195 18.86 2.39 -0.61
C GLU A 195 18.09 3.06 0.54
N THR A 196 17.92 2.36 1.66
CA THR A 196 17.45 2.95 2.91
C THR A 196 18.44 4.04 3.35
N GLU A 197 17.94 5.12 3.99
CA GLU A 197 18.81 6.19 4.50
C GLU A 197 19.97 5.57 5.31
N LYS A 198 21.21 5.75 4.83
CA LYS A 198 22.42 5.18 5.44
C LYS A 198 22.45 5.42 6.95
N ALA A 199 23.08 4.50 7.70
CA ALA A 199 23.45 4.74 9.10
C ALA A 199 24.11 6.12 9.22
N SER A 200 23.80 6.86 10.29
CA SER A 200 24.28 8.24 10.45
C SER A 200 25.80 8.31 10.30
N SER A 201 26.32 9.43 9.81
CA SER A 201 27.76 9.68 9.58
C SER A 201 28.65 9.59 10.83
N LYS A 202 28.09 9.15 11.97
CA LYS A 202 28.71 9.09 13.29
C LYS A 202 29.12 7.68 13.72
N THR A 203 28.81 6.64 12.94
CA THR A 203 29.15 5.25 13.33
C THR A 203 29.56 4.40 12.15
N ARG A 204 30.60 3.57 12.33
CA ARG A 204 31.00 2.50 11.41
C ARG A 204 30.57 1.15 11.97
N GLN A 205 29.98 0.30 11.14
CA GLN A 205 29.55 -1.05 11.55
C GLN A 205 30.38 -2.12 10.86
N TYR A 206 30.71 -3.19 11.57
CA TYR A 206 31.46 -4.32 11.08
C TYR A 206 30.96 -5.62 11.72
N PHE A 207 30.85 -6.70 10.96
CA PHE A 207 30.41 -8.02 11.44
C PHE A 207 31.63 -8.88 11.83
N ASP A 208 31.57 -9.60 12.94
CA ASP A 208 32.61 -10.49 13.42
C ASP A 208 31.99 -11.80 13.93
N SER A 209 32.68 -12.94 13.78
CA SER A 209 32.19 -14.25 14.22
C SER A 209 33.23 -14.90 15.12
N GLN A 210 33.11 -14.65 16.43
CA GLN A 210 34.14 -14.90 17.43
C GLN A 210 33.61 -15.74 18.59
N ILE A 211 34.52 -16.41 19.30
CA ILE A 211 34.21 -17.07 20.57
C ILE A 211 34.21 -16.00 21.65
N VAL A 212 33.14 -15.96 22.42
CA VAL A 212 33.07 -15.09 23.60
C VAL A 212 33.84 -15.75 24.73
N THR A 213 35.00 -15.18 25.10
CA THR A 213 35.89 -15.74 26.12
C THR A 213 35.47 -15.32 27.52
N ASP A 214 35.07 -14.06 27.67
CA ASP A 214 34.62 -13.53 28.93
C ASP A 214 33.55 -12.46 28.76
N ILE A 215 32.68 -12.35 29.76
CA ILE A 215 31.59 -11.38 29.80
C ILE A 215 31.62 -10.78 31.19
N THR A 216 32.11 -9.54 31.30
CA THR A 216 32.19 -8.84 32.58
C THR A 216 31.07 -7.82 32.66
N ASP A 217 30.27 -7.88 33.73
CA ASP A 217 29.31 -6.82 34.04
C ASP A 217 30.09 -5.56 34.44
N THR A 218 29.88 -4.45 33.72
CA THR A 218 30.56 -3.18 34.04
C THR A 218 29.91 -2.46 35.23
N GLY A 219 28.77 -2.95 35.71
CA GLY A 219 27.93 -2.28 36.71
C GLY A 219 27.19 -1.05 36.19
N GLN A 220 27.43 -0.65 34.93
CA GLN A 220 26.80 0.50 34.30
C GLN A 220 25.55 0.09 33.53
N VAL A 221 24.52 0.93 33.55
CA VAL A 221 23.24 0.71 32.88
C VAL A 221 23.01 1.78 31.82
N TYR A 222 22.70 1.35 30.60
CA TYR A 222 22.35 2.24 29.51
C TYR A 222 21.22 1.66 28.65
N LYS A 223 20.11 2.40 28.57
CA LYS A 223 18.87 2.17 27.80
C LYS A 223 17.89 1.26 28.50
N GLY A 224 17.98 1.20 29.84
CA GLY A 224 17.43 0.08 30.58
C GLY A 224 17.96 -1.23 30.03
N LEU A 225 19.27 -1.28 29.76
CA LEU A 225 20.05 -2.46 29.43
C LEU A 225 21.35 -2.41 30.25
N LYS A 226 21.67 -3.47 30.98
CA LYS A 226 23.00 -3.64 31.59
C LYS A 226 24.07 -3.64 30.50
N ILE A 227 25.15 -2.91 30.75
CA ILE A 227 26.31 -2.87 29.87
C ILE A 227 27.27 -3.98 30.29
N PHE A 228 27.36 -5.01 29.46
CA PHE A 228 28.36 -6.04 29.59
C PHE A 228 29.54 -5.72 28.68
N THR A 229 30.76 -5.82 29.18
CA THR A 229 31.94 -5.87 28.31
C THR A 229 32.13 -7.31 27.89
N ILE A 230 31.91 -7.58 26.61
CA ILE A 230 32.21 -8.87 26.00
C ILE A 230 33.65 -8.82 25.52
N THR A 231 34.45 -9.75 26.00
CA THR A 231 35.80 -10.02 25.51
C THR A 231 35.74 -11.17 24.52
N LEU A 232 36.30 -10.95 23.33
CA LEU A 232 36.42 -11.94 22.27
C LEU A 232 37.77 -12.64 22.34
N GLU A 233 37.92 -13.77 21.64
CA GLU A 233 39.16 -14.57 21.62
C GLU A 233 40.36 -13.79 21.04
N ASN A 234 40.13 -12.85 20.12
CA ASN A 234 41.17 -11.93 19.62
C ASN A 234 41.55 -10.80 20.60
N GLY A 235 41.01 -10.78 21.82
CA GLY A 235 41.25 -9.74 22.81
C GLY A 235 40.45 -8.45 22.60
N GLU A 236 39.58 -8.38 21.59
CA GLU A 236 38.68 -7.25 21.40
C GLU A 236 37.61 -7.20 22.49
N LYS A 237 37.39 -6.00 23.05
CA LYS A 237 36.40 -5.75 24.09
C LYS A 237 35.33 -4.81 23.59
N GLY A 238 34.05 -5.20 23.64
CA GLY A 238 32.96 -4.34 23.20
C GLY A 238 31.80 -4.28 24.19
N LYS A 239 31.15 -3.11 24.23
CA LYS A 239 29.97 -2.88 25.07
C LYS A 239 28.75 -3.55 24.44
N PHE A 240 28.19 -4.53 25.12
CA PHE A 240 26.96 -5.23 24.74
C PHE A 240 25.84 -4.85 25.69
N PHE A 241 24.67 -4.53 25.15
CA PHE A 241 23.52 -4.04 25.91
C PHE A 241 22.48 -5.16 25.98
N SER A 242 22.27 -5.72 27.17
CA SER A 242 21.26 -6.76 27.41
C SER A 242 20.68 -6.64 28.82
N LYS A 243 19.47 -7.16 29.01
CA LYS A 243 18.80 -7.16 30.31
C LYS A 243 19.44 -8.12 31.31
N ASN A 244 19.79 -9.31 30.80
CA ASN A 244 20.43 -10.36 31.59
C ASN A 244 21.82 -10.61 31.02
N MET A 245 22.74 -11.03 31.91
CA MET A 245 24.05 -11.51 31.50
C MET A 245 23.84 -12.73 30.61
N PRO A 246 24.23 -12.66 29.33
CA PRO A 246 24.01 -13.77 28.44
C PRO A 246 24.99 -14.91 28.75
N ASP A 247 24.50 -16.14 28.77
CA ASP A 247 25.32 -17.33 28.94
C ASP A 247 25.95 -17.75 27.60
N TRP A 248 26.91 -16.94 27.14
CA TRP A 248 27.63 -17.17 25.87
C TRP A 248 29.11 -17.48 26.08
N LYS A 249 29.55 -17.67 27.32
CA LYS A 249 30.94 -18.00 27.61
C LYS A 249 31.31 -19.28 26.87
N SER A 250 32.39 -19.23 26.11
CA SER A 250 32.86 -20.31 25.22
C SER A 250 31.93 -20.65 24.05
N GLN A 251 30.91 -19.84 23.74
CA GLN A 251 30.07 -20.02 22.55
C GLN A 251 30.53 -19.11 21.39
N LYS A 252 30.51 -19.66 20.17
CA LYS A 252 30.72 -18.88 18.93
C LYS A 252 29.45 -18.10 18.56
N LYS A 253 29.56 -16.78 18.39
CA LYS A 253 28.43 -15.90 18.03
C LYS A 253 28.78 -14.98 16.86
N ASP A 254 27.77 -14.67 16.05
CA ASP A 254 27.85 -13.65 15.02
C ASP A 254 27.49 -12.27 15.61
N ILE A 255 28.50 -11.42 15.70
CA ILE A 255 28.47 -10.11 16.36
C ILE A 255 28.48 -9.01 15.30
N ILE A 256 27.70 -7.97 15.50
CA ILE A 256 27.75 -6.70 14.79
C ILE A 256 28.42 -5.70 15.71
N ALA A 257 29.68 -5.37 15.43
CA ALA A 257 30.42 -4.33 16.12
C ALA A 257 30.17 -2.96 15.49
N ILE A 258 29.89 -1.98 16.32
CA ILE A 258 29.50 -0.62 15.98
C ILE A 258 30.52 0.30 16.65
N ILE A 259 31.40 0.90 15.86
CA ILE A 259 32.40 1.88 16.30
C ILE A 259 31.81 3.27 16.11
N ASP A 260 31.91 4.12 17.13
CA ASP A 260 31.55 5.52 17.00
C ASP A 260 32.70 6.31 16.33
N LEU A 261 32.38 7.24 15.43
CA LEU A 261 33.34 8.09 14.72
C LEU A 261 33.32 9.51 15.30
N ASP A 262 34.47 10.19 15.26
CA ASP A 262 34.61 11.61 15.63
C ASP A 262 34.06 12.56 14.54
N LYS A 263 34.13 13.88 14.79
CA LYS A 263 33.63 14.90 13.83
C LYS A 263 34.39 14.92 12.49
N ASN A 264 35.59 14.34 12.45
CA ASN A 264 36.46 14.28 11.28
C ASN A 264 36.37 12.92 10.55
N GLY A 265 35.62 11.95 11.10
CA GLY A 265 35.43 10.63 10.53
C GLY A 265 36.44 9.57 10.98
N ASN A 266 37.24 9.85 12.02
CA ASN A 266 38.18 8.89 12.61
C ASN A 266 37.54 8.08 13.75
N ASP A 267 38.14 6.94 14.07
CA ASP A 267 37.70 6.06 15.17
C ASP A 267 37.75 6.80 16.53
N LYS A 268 36.64 6.76 17.28
CA LYS A 268 36.54 7.40 18.59
C LYS A 268 37.06 6.47 19.69
N TYR A 269 37.97 6.97 20.52
CA TYR A 269 38.49 6.29 21.72
C TYR A 269 37.83 6.84 22.98
N ASP A 270 37.75 6.02 24.03
CA ASP A 270 37.27 6.43 25.34
C ASP A 270 38.37 7.06 26.20
N GLU A 271 38.01 7.52 27.41
CA GLU A 271 38.90 8.22 28.34
C GLU A 271 40.07 7.34 28.84
N ASN A 272 39.98 6.01 28.65
CA ASN A 272 41.00 5.04 29.03
C ASN A 272 41.91 4.64 27.84
N GLY A 273 41.70 5.24 26.66
CA GLY A 273 42.44 4.92 25.44
C GLY A 273 41.97 3.64 24.73
N GLU A 274 40.87 3.02 25.15
CA GLU A 274 40.27 1.88 24.45
C GLU A 274 39.28 2.35 23.37
N LEU A 275 39.16 1.59 22.28
CA LEU A 275 38.28 1.92 21.16
C LEU A 275 36.79 1.87 21.58
N SER A 276 36.03 2.95 21.37
CA SER A 276 34.59 3.04 21.69
C SER A 276 33.76 2.18 20.75
N ARG A 277 33.62 0.89 21.09
CA ARG A 277 32.95 -0.12 20.28
C ARG A 277 31.78 -0.77 21.01
N ARG A 278 30.67 -0.99 20.29
CA ARG A 278 29.43 -1.60 20.78
C ARG A 278 29.11 -2.86 20.01
N PHE A 279 28.75 -3.94 20.68
CA PHE A 279 28.38 -5.21 20.04
C PHE A 279 26.85 -5.39 20.02
N LYS A 280 26.32 -5.93 18.92
CA LYS A 280 24.93 -6.38 18.76
C LYS A 280 24.93 -7.80 18.20
N ILE A 281 24.19 -8.73 18.81
CA ILE A 281 24.11 -10.14 18.36
C ILE A 281 22.65 -10.43 17.96
N PRO A 282 22.31 -10.49 16.66
CA PRO A 282 20.93 -10.71 16.21
C PRO A 282 20.44 -12.15 16.43
N THR A 283 19.14 -12.30 16.68
CA THR A 283 18.44 -13.59 16.82
C THR A 283 18.20 -14.27 15.45
N GLU A 284 17.92 -15.59 15.44
CA GLU A 284 17.65 -16.32 14.18
C GLU A 284 16.46 -15.76 13.40
N GLN A 285 15.38 -15.37 14.08
CA GLN A 285 14.21 -14.77 13.43
C GLN A 285 14.53 -13.37 12.85
N GLU A 286 15.31 -12.55 13.55
CA GLU A 286 15.78 -11.26 12.99
C GLU A 286 16.62 -11.46 11.73
N TRP A 287 17.43 -12.51 11.68
CA TRP A 287 18.13 -12.89 10.45
C TRP A 287 17.14 -13.29 9.35
N GLU A 288 16.07 -14.05 9.66
CA GLU A 288 15.09 -14.50 8.65
C GLU A 288 14.25 -13.38 8.04
N GLU A 289 13.83 -12.40 8.85
CA GLU A 289 12.96 -11.30 8.44
C GLU A 289 13.76 -10.14 7.81
N GLN A 290 14.98 -9.87 8.29
CA GLN A 290 15.79 -8.73 7.83
C GLN A 290 16.85 -9.18 6.81
N TRP A 291 16.41 -9.48 5.59
CA TRP A 291 17.30 -9.93 4.51
C TRP A 291 18.47 -8.98 4.19
N GLU A 292 18.34 -7.69 4.50
CA GLU A 292 19.38 -6.67 4.36
C GLU A 292 20.54 -6.88 5.34
N LEU A 293 20.28 -7.34 6.56
CA LEU A 293 21.32 -7.67 7.52
C LEU A 293 22.12 -8.88 7.05
N ILE A 294 21.45 -9.96 6.61
CA ILE A 294 22.12 -11.14 6.05
C ILE A 294 22.97 -10.71 4.85
N LYS A 295 22.42 -9.87 3.98
CA LYS A 295 23.14 -9.34 2.82
C LYS A 295 24.40 -8.60 3.25
N THR A 296 24.29 -7.62 4.14
CA THR A 296 25.42 -6.78 4.57
C THR A 296 26.50 -7.62 5.26
N LYS A 297 26.10 -8.59 6.10
CA LYS A 297 27.03 -9.55 6.71
C LYS A 297 27.77 -10.35 5.64
N THR A 298 27.04 -11.02 4.75
CA THR A 298 27.63 -11.89 3.71
C THR A 298 28.58 -11.09 2.81
N GLN A 299 28.22 -9.84 2.47
CA GLN A 299 29.07 -8.94 1.69
C GLN A 299 30.36 -8.59 2.43
N LYS A 300 30.27 -8.28 3.72
CA LYS A 300 31.44 -8.00 4.54
C LYS A 300 32.34 -9.22 4.70
N ASP A 301 31.76 -10.39 4.96
CA ASP A 301 32.51 -11.65 5.08
C ASP A 301 33.29 -11.93 3.79
N LEU A 302 32.68 -11.69 2.63
CA LEU A 302 33.34 -11.75 1.33
C LEU A 302 34.45 -10.71 1.21
N ASP A 303 34.18 -9.43 1.49
CA ASP A 303 35.15 -8.33 1.40
C ASP A 303 36.37 -8.58 2.31
N THR A 304 36.14 -9.09 3.53
CA THR A 304 37.17 -9.38 4.54
C THR A 304 37.98 -10.62 4.16
N SER A 305 37.33 -11.62 3.57
CA SER A 305 38.03 -12.82 3.08
C SER A 305 38.94 -12.53 1.88
N HIS A 306 38.73 -11.40 1.19
CA HIS A 306 39.35 -11.07 -0.10
C HIS A 306 39.15 -12.17 -1.17
N LYS A 307 38.15 -13.03 -1.00
CA LYS A 307 37.83 -14.13 -1.92
C LYS A 307 36.60 -13.80 -2.75
N THR A 308 36.55 -14.38 -3.95
CA THR A 308 35.35 -14.36 -4.79
C THR A 308 34.26 -15.25 -4.19
N VAL A 309 33.01 -15.11 -4.66
CA VAL A 309 31.86 -15.83 -4.08
C VAL A 309 32.03 -17.35 -4.21
N GLY A 310 32.48 -17.84 -5.37
CA GLY A 310 32.72 -19.27 -5.59
C GLY A 310 33.82 -19.82 -4.69
N ALA A 311 34.96 -19.12 -4.60
CA ALA A 311 36.08 -19.51 -3.75
C ALA A 311 35.71 -19.52 -2.26
N TYR A 312 34.99 -18.50 -1.80
CA TYR A 312 34.50 -18.42 -0.43
C TYR A 312 33.57 -19.58 -0.08
N ILE A 313 32.61 -19.92 -0.96
CA ILE A 313 31.73 -21.08 -0.74
C ILE A 313 32.55 -22.37 -0.65
N TYR A 314 33.46 -22.60 -1.59
CA TYR A 314 34.24 -23.83 -1.64
C TYR A 314 35.13 -24.01 -0.40
N ASP A 315 35.86 -22.96 -0.03
CA ASP A 315 36.75 -23.00 1.15
C ASP A 315 35.97 -23.22 2.44
N THR A 316 34.78 -22.63 2.54
CA THR A 316 33.89 -22.88 3.70
C THR A 316 33.42 -24.32 3.75
N LEU A 317 33.13 -24.94 2.59
CA LEU A 317 32.72 -26.35 2.53
C LEU A 317 33.86 -27.30 2.90
N LEU A 318 35.09 -26.99 2.49
CA LEU A 318 36.29 -27.75 2.89
C LEU A 318 36.46 -27.77 4.40
N GLN A 319 36.21 -26.63 5.07
CA GLN A 319 36.30 -26.53 6.53
C GLN A 319 35.07 -27.14 7.23
N THR A 320 33.86 -26.87 6.72
CA THR A 320 32.60 -27.28 7.34
C THR A 320 31.66 -27.91 6.29
N PRO A 321 31.75 -29.23 6.04
CA PRO A 321 30.95 -29.91 5.02
C PRO A 321 29.44 -29.92 5.30
N SER A 322 29.01 -29.80 6.56
CA SER A 322 27.60 -29.71 6.95
C SER A 322 26.96 -28.35 6.65
N GLN A 323 27.74 -27.37 6.15
CA GLN A 323 27.28 -26.01 5.95
C GLN A 323 26.23 -25.92 4.84
N LYS A 324 25.04 -25.41 5.20
CA LYS A 324 23.96 -25.15 4.24
C LYS A 324 24.31 -23.94 3.36
N ILE A 325 24.65 -24.18 2.10
CA ILE A 325 25.03 -23.11 1.15
C ILE A 325 23.88 -22.13 0.92
N ARG A 326 22.71 -22.65 0.51
CA ARG A 326 21.54 -21.82 0.17
C ARG A 326 20.72 -21.52 1.42
N GLY A 327 20.58 -20.23 1.74
CA GLY A 327 19.75 -19.74 2.84
C GLY A 327 20.45 -19.64 4.19
N LYS A 328 21.69 -20.13 4.34
CA LYS A 328 22.53 -19.94 5.53
C LYS A 328 23.87 -19.28 5.21
N LEU A 329 24.71 -19.90 4.36
CA LEU A 329 26.01 -19.31 3.96
C LEU A 329 25.84 -18.09 3.04
N ILE A 330 25.09 -18.26 1.94
CA ILE A 330 24.80 -17.18 1.00
C ILE A 330 23.30 -17.16 0.70
N ARG A 331 22.63 -16.09 1.13
CA ARG A 331 21.20 -15.85 0.87
C ARG A 331 21.00 -14.83 -0.24
N THR A 332 21.34 -13.57 0.02
CA THR A 332 21.21 -12.46 -0.93
C THR A 332 22.47 -11.61 -0.86
N ILE A 333 23.12 -11.36 -2.00
CA ILE A 333 24.25 -10.43 -2.13
C ILE A 333 24.05 -9.53 -3.34
N GLU A 334 24.72 -8.40 -3.37
CA GLU A 334 24.73 -7.54 -4.56
C GLU A 334 25.28 -8.27 -5.79
N ARG A 335 24.70 -7.92 -6.93
CA ARG A 335 25.09 -8.40 -8.25
C ARG A 335 26.57 -8.13 -8.57
N LYS A 336 27.16 -7.05 -8.03
CA LYS A 336 28.56 -6.68 -8.27
C LYS A 336 29.52 -7.83 -7.95
N TYR A 337 29.32 -8.52 -6.82
CA TYR A 337 30.19 -9.63 -6.40
C TYR A 337 30.23 -10.79 -7.41
N TYR A 338 29.07 -11.20 -7.93
CA TYR A 338 29.00 -12.23 -8.97
C TYR A 338 29.56 -11.72 -10.31
N LYS A 339 29.35 -10.44 -10.63
CA LYS A 339 29.84 -9.83 -11.86
C LYS A 339 31.38 -9.72 -11.84
N ASP A 340 31.94 -9.29 -10.73
CA ASP A 340 33.38 -9.12 -10.53
C ASP A 340 34.09 -10.48 -10.52
N GLU A 341 33.53 -11.49 -9.84
CA GLU A 341 34.05 -12.86 -9.91
C GLU A 341 34.05 -13.40 -11.34
N LEU A 342 32.94 -13.26 -12.07
CA LEU A 342 32.88 -13.77 -13.44
C LEU A 342 33.86 -13.03 -14.36
N ASN A 343 34.02 -11.72 -14.16
CA ASN A 343 35.00 -10.92 -14.89
C ASN A 343 36.44 -11.41 -14.63
N GLN A 344 36.78 -11.73 -13.38
CA GLN A 344 38.09 -12.29 -13.04
C GLN A 344 38.30 -13.68 -13.66
N ILE A 345 37.30 -14.56 -13.57
CA ILE A 345 37.34 -15.89 -14.19
C ILE A 345 37.55 -15.77 -15.70
N LEU A 346 36.74 -14.98 -16.40
CA LEU A 346 36.84 -14.86 -17.85
C LEU A 346 38.15 -14.23 -18.31
N LYS A 347 38.61 -13.16 -17.63
CA LYS A 347 39.93 -12.56 -17.92
C LYS A 347 41.07 -13.56 -17.78
N LYS A 348 41.03 -14.44 -16.76
CA LYS A 348 42.04 -15.47 -16.58
C LYS A 348 41.92 -16.57 -17.64
N GLN A 349 40.70 -17.03 -17.92
CA GLN A 349 40.45 -18.07 -18.90
C GLN A 349 40.72 -17.63 -20.35
N GLU A 350 40.66 -16.33 -20.66
CA GLU A 350 41.12 -15.78 -21.94
C GLU A 350 42.60 -16.13 -22.22
N GLU A 351 43.44 -16.32 -21.19
CA GLU A 351 44.85 -16.74 -21.36
C GLU A 351 44.99 -18.17 -21.88
N PHE A 352 43.99 -19.02 -21.63
CA PHE A 352 44.04 -20.45 -21.94
C PHE A 352 43.15 -20.86 -23.12
N HIS A 353 42.14 -20.04 -23.44
CA HIS A 353 41.15 -20.32 -24.49
C HIS A 353 41.19 -19.22 -25.58
N PRO A 354 41.84 -19.47 -26.72
CA PRO A 354 41.96 -18.48 -27.80
C PRO A 354 40.60 -18.05 -28.36
N GLU A 355 39.58 -18.91 -28.29
CA GLU A 355 38.22 -18.62 -28.77
C GLU A 355 37.58 -17.41 -28.08
N LEU A 356 38.00 -17.07 -26.86
CA LEU A 356 37.49 -15.91 -26.12
C LEU A 356 38.09 -14.57 -26.60
N ARG A 357 39.18 -14.61 -27.37
CA ARG A 357 39.89 -13.45 -27.92
C ARG A 357 39.69 -13.25 -29.42
N ASP A 358 38.96 -14.15 -30.07
CA ASP A 358 38.76 -14.16 -31.51
C ASP A 358 37.70 -13.14 -31.92
N SER A 359 38.12 -12.11 -32.66
CA SER A 359 37.25 -11.06 -33.18
C SER A 359 36.23 -11.58 -34.22
N ASN A 360 36.58 -12.60 -35.01
CA ASN A 360 35.66 -13.18 -35.99
C ASN A 360 34.56 -13.97 -35.29
N LEU A 361 34.90 -14.70 -34.22
CA LEU A 361 33.90 -15.38 -33.40
C LEU A 361 33.01 -14.37 -32.67
N LEU A 362 33.55 -13.25 -32.19
CA LEU A 362 32.75 -12.17 -31.60
C LEU A 362 31.71 -11.63 -32.60
N GLU A 363 32.13 -11.32 -33.82
CA GLU A 363 31.24 -10.83 -34.87
C GLU A 363 30.14 -11.85 -35.19
N ALA A 364 30.51 -13.12 -35.39
CA ALA A 364 29.55 -14.21 -35.58
C ALA A 364 28.56 -14.34 -34.41
N CYS A 365 29.04 -14.19 -33.16
CA CYS A 365 28.21 -14.20 -31.96
C CYS A 365 27.19 -13.04 -31.94
N ILE A 366 27.63 -11.83 -32.31
CA ILE A 366 26.78 -10.62 -32.36
C ILE A 366 25.72 -10.75 -33.45
N GLU A 367 26.10 -11.22 -34.64
CA GLU A 367 25.19 -11.47 -35.75
C GLU A 367 24.14 -12.53 -35.43
N GLU A 368 24.57 -13.63 -34.82
CA GLU A 368 23.68 -14.71 -34.38
C GLU A 368 22.67 -14.18 -33.35
N LEU A 369 23.10 -13.44 -32.33
CA LEU A 369 22.19 -12.91 -31.30
C LEU A 369 21.23 -11.85 -31.84
N TYR A 370 21.69 -11.01 -32.76
CA TYR A 370 20.99 -9.80 -33.20
C TYR A 370 20.95 -9.65 -34.74
N PRO A 371 20.30 -10.57 -35.47
CA PRO A 371 20.32 -10.56 -36.94
C PRO A 371 19.64 -9.32 -37.54
N ASN A 372 18.65 -8.74 -36.84
CA ASN A 372 17.80 -7.64 -37.34
C ASN A 372 17.97 -6.31 -36.58
N ASN A 373 18.99 -6.16 -35.73
CA ASN A 373 19.16 -4.97 -34.88
C ASN A 373 20.56 -4.35 -35.02
N GLU A 374 20.79 -3.73 -36.18
CA GLU A 374 22.07 -3.12 -36.54
C GLU A 374 22.56 -2.08 -35.54
N ALA A 375 21.68 -1.20 -35.05
CA ALA A 375 22.04 -0.19 -34.05
C ALA A 375 22.60 -0.82 -32.75
N HIS A 376 22.02 -1.93 -32.30
CA HIS A 376 22.54 -2.65 -31.13
C HIS A 376 23.85 -3.37 -31.45
N ARG A 377 23.98 -3.98 -32.64
CA ARG A 377 25.25 -4.59 -33.09
C ARG A 377 26.38 -3.57 -33.06
N ASN A 378 26.17 -2.39 -33.64
CA ASN A 378 27.17 -1.31 -33.68
C ASN A 378 27.54 -0.83 -32.27
N ALA A 379 26.58 -0.80 -31.33
CA ALA A 379 26.83 -0.40 -29.95
C ALA A 379 27.72 -1.40 -29.18
N ILE A 380 27.59 -2.70 -29.48
CA ILE A 380 28.34 -3.79 -28.81
C ILE A 380 29.53 -4.31 -29.63
N ALA A 381 29.75 -3.82 -30.85
CA ALA A 381 30.87 -4.23 -31.70
C ALA A 381 32.25 -3.95 -31.06
N LYS A 382 32.30 -2.98 -30.14
CA LYS A 382 33.50 -2.65 -29.35
C LYS A 382 33.75 -3.58 -28.16
N TYR A 383 32.87 -4.54 -27.89
CA TYR A 383 32.99 -5.42 -26.73
C TYR A 383 34.03 -6.52 -26.97
N SER A 384 34.58 -7.10 -25.91
CA SER A 384 35.17 -8.46 -25.99
C SER A 384 34.10 -9.53 -25.82
N ILE A 385 34.40 -10.80 -26.14
CA ILE A 385 33.47 -11.91 -25.88
C ILE A 385 33.13 -12.00 -24.39
N ALA A 386 34.11 -11.77 -23.50
CA ALA A 386 33.85 -11.70 -22.06
C ALA A 386 32.87 -10.57 -21.69
N GLN A 387 33.03 -9.38 -22.27
CA GLN A 387 32.10 -8.26 -22.05
C GLN A 387 30.70 -8.57 -22.60
N LEU A 388 30.60 -9.23 -23.77
CA LEU A 388 29.33 -9.69 -24.33
C LEU A 388 28.61 -10.66 -23.38
N LEU A 389 29.33 -11.67 -22.86
CA LEU A 389 28.79 -12.64 -21.89
C LEU A 389 28.31 -11.96 -20.60
N ILE A 390 29.08 -11.01 -20.08
CA ILE A 390 28.80 -10.32 -18.81
C ILE A 390 27.66 -9.28 -18.98
N GLU A 391 27.85 -8.30 -19.85
CA GLU A 391 27.03 -7.08 -19.90
C GLU A 391 25.72 -7.26 -20.66
N ASP A 392 25.72 -8.05 -21.73
CA ASP A 392 24.57 -8.17 -22.64
C ASP A 392 23.75 -9.47 -22.40
N ILE A 393 24.39 -10.54 -21.91
CA ILE A 393 23.74 -11.84 -21.69
C ILE A 393 23.40 -12.07 -20.21
N LEU A 394 24.40 -12.23 -19.35
CA LEU A 394 24.20 -12.74 -17.98
C LEU A 394 23.65 -11.69 -17.02
N PHE A 395 24.27 -10.51 -16.98
CA PHE A 395 23.94 -9.46 -16.02
C PHE A 395 23.05 -8.35 -16.59
N TYR A 396 22.79 -8.37 -17.90
CA TYR A 396 21.83 -7.48 -18.54
C TYR A 396 20.49 -7.46 -17.79
N GLN A 397 19.98 -6.25 -17.59
CA GLN A 397 18.67 -5.99 -17.02
C GLN A 397 17.95 -4.97 -17.88
N ARG A 398 16.74 -5.32 -18.32
CA ARG A 398 15.90 -4.35 -19.01
C ARG A 398 15.62 -3.17 -18.06
N PRO A 399 15.74 -1.92 -18.53
CA PRO A 399 15.35 -0.77 -17.74
C PRO A 399 13.88 -0.87 -17.35
N LEU A 400 13.53 -0.28 -16.21
CA LEU A 400 12.14 -0.20 -15.79
C LEU A 400 11.35 0.58 -16.84
N LYS A 401 10.15 0.07 -17.18
CA LYS A 401 9.26 0.81 -18.08
C LYS A 401 8.89 2.12 -17.42
N SER A 402 8.99 3.20 -18.18
CA SER A 402 8.47 4.50 -17.78
C SER A 402 7.00 4.37 -17.36
N LYS A 403 6.68 4.92 -16.19
CA LYS A 403 5.32 5.00 -15.65
C LYS A 403 4.66 6.36 -15.95
N LYS A 404 5.20 7.14 -16.89
CA LYS A 404 4.70 8.49 -17.22
C LYS A 404 3.22 8.53 -17.63
N SER A 405 2.68 7.42 -18.15
CA SER A 405 1.25 7.33 -18.49
C SER A 405 0.33 7.30 -17.26
N LEU A 406 0.84 6.90 -16.09
CA LEU A 406 0.10 6.90 -14.81
C LEU A 406 0.05 8.29 -14.16
N ILE A 407 0.86 9.24 -14.65
CA ILE A 407 0.81 10.62 -14.19
C ILE A 407 -0.49 11.25 -14.71
N SER A 408 -1.20 11.90 -13.80
CA SER A 408 -2.41 12.65 -14.12
C SER A 408 -2.15 13.70 -15.20
N ASN A 409 -3.18 13.92 -16.01
CA ASN A 409 -3.19 15.02 -16.99
C ASN A 409 -3.47 16.34 -16.27
N CYS A 410 -2.86 17.41 -16.76
CA CYS A 410 -3.16 18.77 -16.33
C CYS A 410 -4.58 19.13 -16.80
N PRO A 411 -5.40 19.75 -15.93
CA PRO A 411 -6.76 20.11 -16.30
C PRO A 411 -6.84 21.26 -17.31
N TYR A 412 -5.77 22.05 -17.52
CA TYR A 412 -5.79 23.27 -18.33
C TYR A 412 -5.00 23.19 -19.64
N GLU A 413 -3.82 22.57 -19.63
CA GLU A 413 -2.83 22.71 -20.69
C GLU A 413 -2.70 21.44 -21.53
N GLU A 414 -2.68 21.62 -22.86
CA GLU A 414 -2.59 20.57 -23.87
C GLU A 414 -1.57 20.99 -24.95
N TYR A 415 -1.11 20.04 -25.75
CA TYR A 415 -0.30 20.30 -26.95
C TYR A 415 -0.98 19.71 -28.18
N THR A 416 -0.86 20.40 -29.30
CA THR A 416 -1.31 19.94 -30.62
C THR A 416 -0.17 19.26 -31.35
N TYR A 417 -0.47 18.18 -32.07
CA TYR A 417 0.47 17.51 -32.96
C TYR A 417 -0.27 16.96 -34.18
N ILE A 418 0.41 16.90 -35.32
CA ILE A 418 -0.15 16.32 -36.54
C ILE A 418 0.11 14.82 -36.51
N ASN A 419 -0.95 14.02 -36.60
CA ASN A 419 -0.83 12.58 -36.74
C ASN A 419 -0.17 12.27 -38.09
N LYS A 420 1.02 11.67 -38.07
CA LYS A 420 1.80 11.39 -39.28
C LYS A 420 1.13 10.38 -40.21
N GLU A 421 0.19 9.58 -39.71
CA GLU A 421 -0.51 8.56 -40.49
C GLU A 421 -1.81 9.08 -41.13
N THR A 422 -2.55 9.94 -40.42
CA THR A 422 -3.86 10.45 -40.90
C THR A 422 -3.82 11.89 -41.40
N GLY A 423 -2.76 12.65 -41.11
CA GLY A 423 -2.67 14.09 -41.41
C GLY A 423 -3.51 14.98 -40.50
N GLU A 424 -4.26 14.40 -39.56
CA GLU A 424 -5.17 15.14 -38.68
C GLU A 424 -4.43 15.84 -37.53
N ILE A 425 -4.88 17.05 -37.18
CA ILE A 425 -4.40 17.78 -36.00
C ILE A 425 -5.05 17.16 -34.75
N CYS A 426 -4.24 16.48 -33.95
CA CYS A 426 -4.65 15.87 -32.69
C CYS A 426 -4.20 16.72 -31.50
N THR A 427 -5.02 16.77 -30.45
CA THR A 427 -4.66 17.38 -29.16
C THR A 427 -4.33 16.29 -28.13
N SER A 428 -3.32 16.52 -27.30
CA SER A 428 -3.00 15.65 -26.17
C SER A 428 -2.72 16.48 -24.91
N PRO A 429 -3.26 16.09 -23.76
CA PRO A 429 -3.05 16.82 -22.52
C PRO A 429 -1.61 16.72 -22.02
N LEU A 430 -1.12 17.80 -21.42
CA LEU A 430 0.18 17.84 -20.75
C LEU A 430 0.08 17.14 -19.39
N LYS A 431 1.18 16.55 -18.92
CA LYS A 431 1.24 15.86 -17.63
C LYS A 431 1.47 16.82 -16.47
N CYS A 432 0.97 16.46 -15.29
CA CYS A 432 1.24 17.21 -14.06
C CYS A 432 2.74 17.21 -13.70
N ILE A 433 3.21 18.32 -13.12
CA ILE A 433 4.59 18.50 -12.70
C ILE A 433 4.92 17.67 -11.46
N ALA A 434 6.19 17.29 -11.27
CA ALA A 434 6.66 16.66 -10.04
C ALA A 434 6.67 17.67 -8.88
N LYS A 435 6.31 17.24 -7.66
CA LYS A 435 6.33 18.11 -6.47
C LYS A 435 7.74 18.57 -6.13
N SER A 436 8.76 17.74 -6.36
CA SER A 436 10.16 18.12 -6.13
C SER A 436 10.70 19.14 -7.14
N HIS A 437 9.99 19.44 -8.22
CA HIS A 437 10.47 20.37 -9.24
C HIS A 437 10.60 21.79 -8.64
N PRO A 438 11.69 22.54 -8.88
CA PRO A 438 11.88 23.89 -8.34
C PRO A 438 10.69 24.83 -8.56
N LEU A 439 10.19 24.89 -9.80
CA LEU A 439 8.97 25.63 -10.16
C LEU A 439 7.72 25.28 -9.31
N PHE A 440 7.52 24.00 -8.98
CA PHE A 440 6.38 23.60 -8.13
C PHE A 440 6.60 24.00 -6.68
N GLN A 441 7.83 23.89 -6.17
CA GLN A 441 8.18 24.30 -4.81
C GLN A 441 7.90 25.79 -4.61
N GLU A 442 8.31 26.63 -5.57
CA GLU A 442 7.99 28.06 -5.60
C GLU A 442 6.48 28.29 -5.61
N PHE A 443 5.75 27.68 -6.55
CA PHE A 443 4.29 27.82 -6.68
C PHE A 443 3.54 27.47 -5.39
N ARG A 444 3.89 26.33 -4.78
CA ARG A 444 3.28 25.87 -3.53
C ARG A 444 3.61 26.82 -2.38
N LEU A 445 4.83 27.39 -2.35
CA LEU A 445 5.23 28.31 -1.31
C LEU A 445 4.47 29.65 -1.39
N TRP A 446 4.27 30.20 -2.60
CA TRP A 446 3.38 31.35 -2.80
C TRP A 446 1.93 31.05 -2.40
N GLN A 447 1.43 29.87 -2.74
CA GLN A 447 0.11 29.42 -2.29
C GLN A 447 0.01 29.34 -0.75
N PHE A 448 1.06 28.85 -0.09
CA PHE A 448 1.12 28.77 1.37
C PHE A 448 1.08 30.16 2.02
N ILE A 449 1.86 31.11 1.49
CA ILE A 449 1.94 32.49 1.98
C ILE A 449 0.62 33.24 1.75
N SER A 450 0.00 33.13 0.58
CA SER A 450 -1.27 33.80 0.26
C SER A 450 -2.43 33.36 1.19
N ASN A 451 -2.45 32.09 1.56
CA ASN A 451 -3.48 31.51 2.45
C ASN A 451 -3.15 31.64 3.95
N LEU A 452 -1.97 32.14 4.29
CA LEU A 452 -1.56 32.30 5.68
C LEU A 452 -2.42 33.36 6.37
N ARG A 453 -2.96 33.04 7.55
CA ARG A 453 -3.54 34.02 8.46
C ARG A 453 -2.94 33.85 9.86
N ILE A 454 -2.74 34.97 10.55
CA ILE A 454 -2.26 35.05 11.93
C ILE A 454 -3.42 35.53 12.79
N TYR A 455 -3.82 34.72 13.77
CA TYR A 455 -4.88 35.01 14.73
C TYR A 455 -4.32 35.33 16.10
N GLN A 456 -4.92 36.30 16.78
CA GLN A 456 -4.80 36.50 18.21
C GLN A 456 -5.84 35.63 18.93
N LYS A 457 -5.42 34.78 19.87
CA LYS A 457 -6.28 33.78 20.53
C LYS A 457 -7.46 34.42 21.28
N GLU A 458 -7.21 35.52 21.99
CA GLU A 458 -8.21 36.24 22.78
C GLU A 458 -8.06 37.75 22.61
N GLY A 459 -9.19 38.45 22.49
CA GLY A 459 -9.23 39.91 22.51
C GLY A 459 -10.66 40.47 22.50
N THR A 460 -10.77 41.78 22.40
CA THR A 460 -12.07 42.50 22.45
C THR A 460 -12.29 43.23 21.14
N ILE A 461 -13.33 42.85 20.40
CA ILE A 461 -13.80 43.58 19.20
C ILE A 461 -15.12 44.25 19.58
N ASN A 462 -15.21 45.57 19.44
CA ASN A 462 -16.42 46.36 19.71
C ASN A 462 -17.03 46.10 21.10
N GLY A 463 -16.20 45.99 22.14
CA GLY A 463 -16.64 45.73 23.52
C GLY A 463 -17.06 44.28 23.81
N LYS A 464 -16.95 43.36 22.83
CA LYS A 464 -17.33 41.95 22.98
C LYS A 464 -16.09 41.05 22.97
N PHE A 465 -15.96 40.21 24.01
CA PHE A 465 -14.94 39.18 24.06
C PHE A 465 -15.08 38.23 22.88
N THR A 466 -14.05 38.19 22.03
CA THR A 466 -14.03 37.42 20.80
C THR A 466 -12.72 36.66 20.73
N THR A 467 -12.80 35.35 20.48
CA THR A 467 -11.63 34.49 20.28
C THR A 467 -11.24 34.44 18.81
N ASP A 468 -9.97 34.21 18.50
CA ASP A 468 -9.42 34.06 17.14
C ASP A 468 -9.61 35.29 16.22
N ILE A 469 -9.06 36.43 16.65
CA ILE A 469 -9.10 37.69 15.89
C ILE A 469 -8.02 37.69 14.81
N ASP A 470 -8.36 37.89 13.53
CA ASP A 470 -7.39 37.96 12.44
C ASP A 470 -6.56 39.25 12.51
N VAL A 471 -5.25 39.11 12.73
CA VAL A 471 -4.28 40.21 12.88
C VAL A 471 -3.20 40.15 11.80
N THR A 472 -3.41 39.37 10.73
CA THR A 472 -2.41 39.17 9.65
C THR A 472 -1.90 40.49 9.07
N SER A 473 -2.81 41.43 8.81
CA SER A 473 -2.50 42.74 8.26
C SER A 473 -1.66 43.63 9.18
N GLN A 474 -1.56 43.32 10.47
CA GLN A 474 -0.69 44.04 11.40
C GLN A 474 0.79 43.68 11.20
N PHE A 475 1.07 42.44 10.77
CA PHE A 475 2.42 41.92 10.60
C PHE A 475 2.88 41.96 9.13
N LEU A 476 1.97 41.70 8.19
CA LEU A 476 2.24 41.68 6.77
C LEU A 476 1.51 42.83 6.07
N LYS A 477 2.05 44.04 6.27
CA LYS A 477 1.47 45.31 5.76
C LYS A 477 1.82 45.61 4.31
N THR A 478 3.06 45.32 3.92
CA THR A 478 3.62 45.73 2.63
C THR A 478 3.98 44.52 1.78
N GLU A 479 4.00 44.72 0.47
CA GLU A 479 4.40 43.71 -0.51
C GLU A 479 5.83 43.21 -0.26
N ASP A 480 6.74 44.11 0.13
CA ASP A 480 8.11 43.73 0.52
C ASP A 480 8.17 42.84 1.76
N ALA A 481 7.23 42.99 2.71
CA ALA A 481 7.15 42.09 3.87
C ALA A 481 6.81 40.66 3.42
N TYR A 482 5.92 40.51 2.43
CA TYR A 482 5.63 39.21 1.82
C TYR A 482 6.82 38.64 1.03
N ALA A 483 7.52 39.47 0.26
CA ALA A 483 8.71 39.04 -0.48
C ALA A 483 9.85 38.59 0.46
N ASN A 484 10.08 39.31 1.55
CA ASN A 484 11.07 38.93 2.57
C ASN A 484 10.68 37.66 3.31
N LEU A 485 9.39 37.46 3.58
CA LEU A 485 8.90 36.21 4.14
C LEU A 485 9.11 35.03 3.18
N PHE A 486 8.87 35.24 1.89
CA PHE A 486 9.13 34.23 0.86
C PHE A 486 10.60 33.80 0.86
N ASP A 487 11.55 34.75 0.81
CA ASP A 487 13.00 34.44 0.81
C ASP A 487 13.42 33.61 1.99
N TRP A 488 12.95 34.00 3.18
CA TRP A 488 13.27 33.29 4.41
C TRP A 488 12.72 31.86 4.42
N LEU A 489 11.50 31.64 3.92
CA LEU A 489 10.92 30.31 3.81
C LEU A 489 11.57 29.50 2.68
N ASN A 490 11.99 30.13 1.58
CA ASN A 490 12.60 29.48 0.43
C ASN A 490 13.97 28.86 0.77
N GLN A 491 14.66 29.37 1.78
CA GLN A 491 15.91 28.80 2.29
C GLN A 491 15.71 27.66 3.32
N LYS A 492 14.47 27.30 3.65
CA LYS A 492 14.16 26.28 4.66
C LYS A 492 13.58 25.02 4.03
N LYS A 493 13.89 23.87 4.64
CA LYS A 493 13.24 22.59 4.32
C LYS A 493 11.78 22.56 4.77
N GLU A 494 11.51 22.98 6.00
CA GLU A 494 10.19 22.93 6.64
C GLU A 494 10.02 24.04 7.69
N ILE A 495 8.79 24.30 8.12
CA ILE A 495 8.44 25.32 9.10
C ILE A 495 7.39 24.82 10.11
N ARG A 496 7.48 25.30 11.35
CA ARG A 496 6.52 25.09 12.45
C ARG A 496 6.02 26.43 12.98
N GLN A 497 4.86 26.45 13.64
CA GLN A 497 4.26 27.68 14.18
C GLN A 497 5.23 28.42 15.13
N ASP A 498 5.86 27.69 16.04
CA ASP A 498 6.77 28.26 17.03
C ASP A 498 7.97 28.97 16.40
N THR A 499 8.52 28.38 15.33
CA THR A 499 9.64 28.94 14.57
C THR A 499 9.18 30.09 13.67
N PHE A 500 7.97 29.97 13.12
CA PHE A 500 7.33 30.99 12.30
C PHE A 500 7.06 32.27 13.09
N LEU A 501 6.35 32.18 14.22
CA LEU A 501 5.99 33.34 15.05
C LEU A 501 7.21 34.02 15.69
N LYS A 502 8.33 33.30 15.87
CA LYS A 502 9.61 33.85 16.34
C LYS A 502 10.40 34.58 15.26
N ASN A 503 9.94 34.59 14.01
CA ASN A 503 10.61 35.33 12.95
C ASN A 503 10.80 36.79 13.40
N PRO A 504 12.04 37.34 13.37
CA PRO A 504 12.31 38.72 13.74
C PRO A 504 11.42 39.74 13.03
N ALA A 505 10.98 39.44 11.80
CA ALA A 505 10.09 40.29 11.02
C ALA A 505 8.73 40.56 11.70
N PHE A 506 8.27 39.70 12.62
CA PHE A 506 7.01 39.88 13.33
C PHE A 506 7.15 40.61 14.67
N GLY A 507 8.36 40.75 15.22
CA GLY A 507 8.57 41.40 16.51
C GLY A 507 7.96 40.69 17.74
N LEU A 508 7.47 39.45 17.59
CA LEU A 508 6.66 38.75 18.59
C LEU A 508 7.45 37.98 19.67
N LYS A 509 8.78 38.15 19.77
CA LYS A 509 9.70 37.28 20.55
C LYS A 509 9.22 36.89 21.96
N LYS A 510 8.54 37.78 22.70
CA LYS A 510 8.03 37.52 24.07
C LYS A 510 6.54 37.19 24.16
N ASN A 511 5.73 37.50 23.13
CA ASN A 511 4.25 37.39 23.16
C ASN A 511 3.69 36.29 22.25
N THR A 512 4.53 35.39 21.73
CA THR A 512 4.11 34.34 20.78
C THR A 512 2.97 33.44 21.26
N ALA A 513 2.79 33.23 22.58
CA ALA A 513 1.74 32.38 23.14
C ALA A 513 0.31 32.88 22.84
N ASN A 514 0.15 34.20 22.66
CA ASN A 514 -1.14 34.84 22.40
C ASN A 514 -1.57 34.75 20.93
N TYR A 515 -0.71 34.25 20.05
CA TYR A 515 -0.94 34.19 18.61
C TYR A 515 -0.88 32.74 18.12
N ARG A 516 -1.63 32.47 17.06
CA ARG A 516 -1.58 31.21 16.32
C ARG A 516 -1.81 31.48 14.84
N TRP A 517 -1.37 30.58 13.98
CA TRP A 517 -1.75 30.65 12.56
C TRP A 517 -3.07 29.92 12.29
N ASN A 518 -3.60 30.03 11.07
CA ASN A 518 -4.77 29.28 10.61
C ASN A 518 -4.50 27.79 10.36
N TYR A 519 -3.24 27.38 10.36
CA TYR A 519 -2.81 25.99 10.19
C TYR A 519 -2.76 25.25 11.54
N VAL A 520 -2.53 23.93 11.53
CA VAL A 520 -2.48 23.12 12.76
C VAL A 520 -1.22 23.48 13.57
N GLU A 521 -1.37 23.85 14.84
CA GLU A 521 -0.28 24.42 15.67
C GLU A 521 0.93 23.47 15.82
N ASP A 522 0.69 22.18 16.06
CA ASP A 522 1.74 21.19 16.33
C ASP A 522 2.33 20.53 15.08
N LYS A 523 1.87 20.91 13.88
CA LYS A 523 2.24 20.26 12.62
C LYS A 523 3.39 20.99 11.91
N THR A 524 4.31 20.22 11.32
CA THR A 524 5.33 20.73 10.40
C THR A 524 4.75 20.87 8.98
N TYR A 525 5.07 21.99 8.33
CA TYR A 525 4.67 22.28 6.96
C TYR A 525 5.90 22.38 6.06
N PRO A 526 5.88 21.78 4.85
CA PRO A 526 7.04 21.77 3.98
C PRO A 526 7.23 23.13 3.29
N CYS A 527 8.48 23.59 3.29
CA CYS A 527 8.99 24.76 2.55
C CYS A 527 9.79 24.25 1.33
N ASN A 528 10.76 24.98 0.79
CA ASN A 528 11.49 24.55 -0.42
C ASN A 528 12.56 23.48 -0.11
N GLU A 529 12.10 22.23 0.02
CA GLU A 529 12.96 21.09 0.32
C GLU A 529 14.01 20.81 -0.76
N THR A 530 13.68 21.04 -2.03
CA THR A 530 14.56 20.79 -3.17
C THR A 530 15.73 21.77 -3.16
N HIS A 531 15.42 23.07 -3.08
CA HIS A 531 16.43 24.12 -3.04
C HIS A 531 17.34 23.95 -1.81
N TYR A 532 16.75 23.72 -0.63
CA TYR A 532 17.52 23.48 0.60
C TYR A 532 18.50 22.30 0.46
N LYS A 533 18.04 21.17 -0.09
CA LYS A 533 18.90 19.99 -0.29
C LYS A 533 20.02 20.30 -1.30
N ILE A 534 19.70 20.84 -2.47
CA ILE A 534 20.71 21.15 -3.50
C ILE A 534 21.73 22.16 -2.95
N LEU A 535 21.27 23.24 -2.33
CA LEU A 535 22.12 24.28 -1.73
C LEU A 535 23.05 23.70 -0.65
N SER A 536 22.53 22.87 0.26
CA SER A 536 23.35 22.28 1.33
C SER A 536 24.48 21.38 0.83
N TYR A 537 24.29 20.71 -0.32
CA TYR A 537 25.33 19.89 -0.94
C TYR A 537 26.24 20.69 -1.88
N TRP A 538 25.71 21.77 -2.45
CA TRP A 538 26.47 22.76 -3.22
C TRP A 538 27.55 23.42 -2.36
N GLU A 539 27.17 23.88 -1.16
CA GLU A 539 28.11 24.45 -0.18
C GLU A 539 29.13 23.40 0.31
N LYS A 540 28.70 22.15 0.53
CA LYS A 540 29.62 21.04 0.90
C LYS A 540 30.64 20.71 -0.19
N ALA A 541 30.29 20.94 -1.45
CA ALA A 541 31.22 20.81 -2.56
C ALA A 541 32.25 21.96 -2.63
N GLY A 542 32.11 22.99 -1.78
CA GLY A 542 33.01 24.14 -1.70
C GLY A 542 32.72 25.21 -2.75
N ILE A 543 31.47 25.30 -3.24
CA ILE A 543 31.07 26.25 -4.28
C ILE A 543 30.23 27.36 -3.64
N GLU A 544 30.45 28.62 -4.04
CA GLU A 544 29.69 29.77 -3.54
C GLU A 544 28.19 29.67 -3.90
N GLN A 545 27.33 30.12 -2.99
CA GLN A 545 25.87 30.13 -3.16
C GLN A 545 25.42 30.98 -4.36
N SER A 546 26.11 32.10 -4.62
CA SER A 546 25.84 33.02 -5.73
C SER A 546 25.92 32.34 -7.11
N ALA A 547 26.73 31.29 -7.24
CA ALA A 547 26.90 30.55 -8.48
C ALA A 547 25.72 29.59 -8.78
N LEU A 548 24.85 29.32 -7.81
CA LEU A 548 23.69 28.45 -8.00
C LEU A 548 22.53 29.24 -8.63
N THR A 549 22.48 29.30 -9.96
CA THR A 549 21.36 29.90 -10.68
C THR A 549 20.16 28.95 -10.74
N SER A 550 18.95 29.50 -10.96
CA SER A 550 17.73 28.70 -11.11
C SER A 550 17.83 27.68 -12.26
N GLU A 551 18.55 28.01 -13.33
CA GLU A 551 18.78 27.11 -14.47
C GLU A 551 19.72 25.95 -14.09
N ILE A 552 20.78 26.22 -13.34
CA ILE A 552 21.70 25.19 -12.83
C ILE A 552 20.96 24.27 -11.86
N GLU A 553 20.16 24.84 -10.96
CA GLU A 553 19.33 24.08 -10.02
C GLU A 553 18.35 23.15 -10.74
N GLU A 554 17.67 23.63 -11.78
CA GLU A 554 16.74 22.81 -12.58
C GLU A 554 17.46 21.67 -13.32
N LYS A 555 18.64 21.94 -13.92
CA LYS A 555 19.46 20.90 -14.57
C LYS A 555 19.94 19.84 -13.58
N LEU A 556 20.39 20.25 -12.40
CA LEU A 556 20.80 19.33 -11.34
C LEU A 556 19.63 18.50 -10.82
N TRP A 557 18.49 19.15 -10.60
CA TRP A 557 17.27 18.46 -10.24
C TRP A 557 16.90 17.39 -11.28
N HIS A 558 16.99 17.70 -12.58
CA HIS A 558 16.71 16.74 -13.65
C HIS A 558 17.60 15.49 -13.58
N ILE A 559 18.90 15.67 -13.34
CA ILE A 559 19.86 14.55 -13.18
C ILE A 559 19.48 13.72 -11.95
N LEU A 560 19.30 14.38 -10.81
CA LEU A 560 19.01 13.74 -9.52
C LEU A 560 17.63 13.08 -9.47
N TYR A 561 16.66 13.55 -10.24
CA TYR A 561 15.30 13.01 -10.29
C TYR A 561 15.13 11.88 -11.31
N SER A 562 15.84 11.94 -12.44
CA SER A 562 15.61 11.03 -13.56
C SER A 562 16.42 9.73 -13.50
N ILE A 563 17.60 9.76 -12.89
CA ILE A 563 18.53 8.63 -12.88
C ILE A 563 18.34 7.81 -11.59
N SER A 564 17.85 6.58 -11.74
CA SER A 564 17.66 5.62 -10.65
C SER A 564 18.90 4.75 -10.41
N ASP A 565 19.84 4.70 -11.35
CA ASP A 565 21.07 3.93 -11.26
C ASP A 565 22.23 4.75 -10.70
N LYS A 566 22.97 4.19 -9.75
CA LYS A 566 24.05 4.90 -9.05
C LYS A 566 25.29 5.13 -9.93
N ASN A 567 25.63 4.17 -10.78
CA ASN A 567 26.80 4.27 -11.65
C ASN A 567 26.51 5.24 -12.80
N GLU A 568 25.31 5.20 -13.36
CA GLU A 568 24.88 6.19 -14.36
C GLU A 568 24.78 7.59 -13.74
N LEU A 569 24.33 7.71 -12.49
CA LEU A 569 24.23 9.00 -11.80
C LEU A 569 25.62 9.64 -11.62
N ARG A 570 26.60 8.87 -11.15
CA ARG A 570 27.97 9.37 -11.00
C ARG A 570 28.54 9.85 -12.34
N LYS A 571 28.35 9.09 -13.42
CA LYS A 571 28.78 9.49 -14.77
C LYS A 571 28.10 10.76 -15.25
N ALA A 572 26.80 10.89 -15.03
CA ALA A 572 26.05 12.09 -15.41
C ALA A 572 26.47 13.33 -14.60
N LEU A 573 26.73 13.16 -13.30
CA LEU A 573 27.25 14.22 -12.43
C LEU A 573 28.68 14.61 -12.78
N GLN A 574 29.53 13.66 -13.17
CA GLN A 574 30.88 13.97 -13.66
C GLN A 574 30.82 14.77 -14.95
N HIS A 575 30.03 14.32 -15.93
CA HIS A 575 29.84 15.08 -17.16
C HIS A 575 29.26 16.49 -16.92
N PHE A 576 28.38 16.63 -15.92
CA PHE A 576 27.89 17.93 -15.49
C PHE A 576 29.00 18.78 -14.86
N ALA A 577 29.86 18.18 -14.03
CA ALA A 577 30.99 18.87 -13.41
C ALA A 577 31.97 19.38 -14.47
N ASP A 578 32.39 18.51 -15.40
CA ASP A 578 33.33 18.85 -16.48
C ASP A 578 32.80 20.02 -17.33
N LYS A 579 31.49 19.99 -17.67
CA LYS A 579 30.85 21.03 -18.48
C LYS A 579 30.75 22.39 -17.77
N ASN A 580 30.67 22.40 -16.44
CA ASN A 580 30.55 23.61 -15.64
C ASN A 580 31.86 23.97 -14.92
N TYR A 581 32.99 23.36 -15.30
CA TYR A 581 34.30 23.57 -14.70
C TYR A 581 34.34 23.36 -13.17
N LEU A 582 33.61 22.36 -12.68
CA LEU A 582 33.55 21.99 -11.26
C LEU A 582 34.53 20.84 -10.97
N SER A 583 35.01 20.75 -9.73
CA SER A 583 35.95 19.70 -9.31
C SER A 583 35.30 18.30 -9.25
N ASP A 584 36.11 17.24 -9.37
CA ASP A 584 35.66 15.84 -9.23
C ASP A 584 34.98 15.56 -7.88
N LYS A 585 35.34 16.32 -6.84
CA LYS A 585 34.70 16.28 -5.51
C LYS A 585 33.20 16.58 -5.59
N PHE A 586 32.75 17.33 -6.60
CA PHE A 586 31.34 17.62 -6.85
C PHE A 586 30.54 16.34 -7.06
N ALA A 587 30.96 15.49 -8.00
CA ALA A 587 30.23 14.27 -8.35
C ALA A 587 30.13 13.31 -7.17
N ASP A 588 31.22 13.19 -6.40
CA ASP A 588 31.27 12.31 -5.23
C ASP A 588 30.43 12.81 -4.04
N THR A 589 30.20 14.11 -3.95
CA THR A 589 29.32 14.75 -2.95
C THR A 589 27.85 14.66 -3.38
N PHE A 590 27.54 15.02 -4.63
CA PHE A 590 26.16 15.06 -5.13
C PHE A 590 25.53 13.67 -5.31
N GLN A 591 26.32 12.62 -5.57
CA GLN A 591 25.79 11.25 -5.64
C GLN A 591 25.22 10.75 -4.29
N GLN A 592 25.55 11.43 -3.19
CA GLN A 592 25.06 11.08 -1.84
C GLN A 592 23.68 11.65 -1.54
N ILE A 593 23.18 12.58 -2.36
CA ILE A 593 21.84 13.16 -2.21
C ILE A 593 20.82 12.01 -2.37
N PRO A 594 19.87 11.84 -1.43
CA PRO A 594 18.80 10.86 -1.58
C PRO A 594 17.93 11.14 -2.83
N PRO A 595 17.36 10.12 -3.48
CA PRO A 595 16.46 10.33 -4.61
C PRO A 595 15.24 11.15 -4.19
N PHE A 596 14.84 12.10 -5.03
CA PHE A 596 13.62 12.88 -4.80
C PHE A 596 12.38 11.99 -4.99
N GLU A 597 11.36 12.21 -4.16
CA GLU A 597 10.10 11.47 -4.25
C GLU A 597 9.39 11.73 -5.58
N LYS A 598 8.90 10.66 -6.22
CA LYS A 598 8.18 10.70 -7.50
C LYS A 598 6.70 11.04 -7.31
N ASP A 599 6.47 12.17 -6.65
CA ASP A 599 5.17 12.73 -6.34
C ASP A 599 4.80 13.85 -7.32
N TYR A 600 3.51 14.04 -7.58
CA TYR A 600 3.04 15.02 -8.59
C TYR A 600 2.03 16.01 -8.01
N GLY A 601 2.07 17.23 -8.53
CA GLY A 601 1.09 18.29 -8.26
C GLY A 601 -0.20 18.14 -9.09
N SER A 602 -1.08 19.13 -8.99
CA SER A 602 -2.36 19.16 -9.72
C SER A 602 -2.25 19.78 -11.13
N TYR A 603 -1.17 20.53 -11.40
CA TYR A 603 -0.99 21.32 -12.63
C TYR A 603 0.29 20.93 -13.37
N SER A 604 0.35 21.22 -14.69
CA SER A 604 1.57 21.05 -15.48
C SER A 604 2.56 22.19 -15.23
N ALA A 605 3.83 22.00 -15.63
CA ALA A 605 4.83 23.07 -15.59
C ALA A 605 4.41 24.29 -16.43
N LYS A 606 3.80 24.07 -17.60
CA LYS A 606 3.29 25.15 -18.46
C LYS A 606 2.20 25.96 -17.75
N ALA A 607 1.27 25.29 -17.06
CA ALA A 607 0.21 25.99 -16.34
C ALA A 607 0.76 26.81 -15.17
N ILE A 608 1.68 26.23 -14.40
CA ILE A 608 2.31 26.94 -13.29
C ILE A 608 3.10 28.16 -13.78
N LYS A 609 3.81 28.07 -14.92
CA LYS A 609 4.53 29.21 -15.50
C LYS A 609 3.60 30.40 -15.84
N LYS A 610 2.35 30.15 -16.23
CA LYS A 610 1.35 31.21 -16.46
C LYS A 610 0.70 31.73 -15.19
N LEU A 611 0.51 30.87 -14.18
CA LEU A 611 -0.11 31.26 -12.91
C LEU A 611 0.84 32.02 -11.98
N LEU A 612 2.12 31.63 -11.93
CA LEU A 612 3.13 32.21 -11.03
C LEU A 612 3.25 33.74 -11.15
N PRO A 613 3.30 34.35 -12.35
CA PRO A 613 3.33 35.80 -12.50
C PRO A 613 2.23 36.53 -11.73
N LEU A 614 1.01 35.99 -11.68
CA LEU A 614 -0.13 36.59 -10.95
C LEU A 614 -0.09 36.34 -9.44
N MET A 615 0.64 35.32 -9.00
CA MET A 615 0.73 34.91 -7.60
C MET A 615 1.92 35.53 -6.85
N ARG A 616 2.96 35.97 -7.58
CA ARG A 616 4.12 36.65 -7.02
C ARG A 616 3.73 38.03 -6.48
N ILE A 617 4.51 38.51 -5.51
CA ILE A 617 4.28 39.78 -4.80
C ILE A 617 5.58 40.58 -4.75
N GLY A 618 5.48 41.92 -4.82
CA GLY A 618 6.61 42.84 -4.66
C GLY A 618 7.70 42.62 -5.70
N ARG A 619 8.98 42.57 -5.31
CA ARG A 619 10.13 42.39 -6.22
C ARG A 619 10.10 41.15 -7.12
N TYR A 620 9.32 40.14 -6.77
CA TYR A 620 9.15 38.93 -7.58
C TYR A 620 8.10 39.10 -8.68
N TRP A 621 7.18 40.04 -8.52
CA TRP A 621 6.15 40.34 -9.50
C TRP A 621 6.73 41.25 -10.60
N LYS A 622 6.53 40.86 -11.86
CA LYS A 622 6.91 41.67 -13.03
C LYS A 622 5.86 41.47 -14.12
N ALA A 623 5.29 42.56 -14.62
CA ALA A 623 4.26 42.51 -15.65
C ALA A 623 4.75 41.88 -16.97
N GLU A 624 6.04 42.05 -17.29
CA GLU A 624 6.71 41.46 -18.47
C GLU A 624 6.67 39.92 -18.49
N ASN A 625 6.46 39.27 -17.34
CA ASN A 625 6.41 37.81 -17.25
C ASN A 625 5.04 37.21 -17.62
N PHE A 626 4.02 38.04 -17.83
CA PHE A 626 2.72 37.56 -18.28
C PHE A 626 2.80 37.07 -19.74
N ASP A 627 2.12 35.96 -20.04
CA ASP A 627 1.98 35.54 -21.42
C ASP A 627 1.02 36.46 -22.18
N SER A 628 1.19 36.56 -23.51
CA SER A 628 0.42 37.48 -24.35
C SER A 628 -1.10 37.32 -24.22
N THR A 629 -1.59 36.09 -24.05
CA THR A 629 -3.02 35.82 -23.90
C THR A 629 -3.57 36.26 -22.54
N THR A 630 -2.75 36.17 -21.49
CA THR A 630 -3.11 36.66 -20.16
C THR A 630 -3.07 38.19 -20.11
N LEU A 631 -2.07 38.83 -20.74
CA LEU A 631 -1.99 40.30 -20.84
C LEU A 631 -3.20 40.90 -21.55
N ASP A 632 -3.52 40.41 -22.74
CA ASP A 632 -4.68 40.85 -23.52
C ASP A 632 -5.99 40.73 -22.71
N ARG A 633 -6.13 39.64 -21.93
CA ARG A 633 -7.30 39.49 -21.05
C ARG A 633 -7.31 40.48 -19.89
N ILE A 634 -6.17 40.73 -19.26
CA ILE A 634 -6.07 41.71 -18.17
C ILE A 634 -6.42 43.10 -18.69
N GLU A 635 -5.90 43.49 -19.86
CA GLU A 635 -6.21 44.75 -20.52
C GLU A 635 -7.72 44.89 -20.77
N LYS A 636 -8.36 43.86 -21.33
CA LYS A 636 -9.82 43.86 -21.56
C LYS A 636 -10.68 43.89 -20.29
N ILE A 637 -10.19 43.28 -19.20
CA ILE A 637 -10.84 43.38 -17.89
C ILE A 637 -10.76 44.81 -17.37
N LEU A 638 -9.62 45.48 -17.55
CA LEU A 638 -9.40 46.87 -17.12
C LEU A 638 -10.15 47.89 -17.98
N THR A 639 -10.19 47.70 -19.31
CA THR A 639 -10.91 48.61 -20.23
C THR A 639 -12.43 48.44 -20.15
N GLY A 640 -12.91 47.32 -19.60
CA GLY A 640 -14.33 46.98 -19.57
C GLY A 640 -14.90 46.57 -20.92
N GLU A 641 -14.06 46.42 -21.95
CA GLU A 641 -14.48 45.99 -23.29
C GLU A 641 -15.11 44.59 -23.22
N PHE A 642 -16.32 44.45 -23.79
CA PHE A 642 -17.00 43.16 -23.84
C PHE A 642 -16.38 42.28 -24.94
N GLU A 643 -15.99 41.07 -24.54
CA GLU A 643 -15.48 40.06 -25.44
C GLU A 643 -16.15 38.72 -25.11
N GLU A 644 -16.67 38.04 -26.12
CA GLU A 644 -17.40 36.77 -25.99
C GLU A 644 -16.56 35.66 -25.34
N ASN A 645 -15.23 35.72 -25.51
CA ASN A 645 -14.28 34.72 -25.00
C ASN A 645 -13.97 34.86 -23.49
N ILE A 646 -14.43 35.93 -22.82
CA ILE A 646 -14.29 36.14 -21.37
C ILE A 646 -15.64 35.90 -20.70
N LYS A 647 -15.73 34.92 -19.80
CA LYS A 647 -16.99 34.57 -19.16
C LYS A 647 -17.39 35.65 -18.16
N ASN A 648 -18.69 35.93 -18.06
CA ASN A 648 -19.24 36.89 -17.09
C ASN A 648 -18.79 36.60 -15.66
N ARG A 649 -18.73 35.31 -15.27
CA ARG A 649 -18.24 34.87 -13.96
C ARG A 649 -16.81 35.33 -13.66
N THR A 650 -15.94 35.35 -14.66
CA THR A 650 -14.57 35.83 -14.50
C THR A 650 -14.57 37.32 -14.25
N ARG A 651 -15.36 38.08 -15.03
CA ARG A 651 -15.52 39.53 -14.83
C ARG A 651 -16.05 39.85 -13.44
N GLU A 652 -17.11 39.17 -13.00
CA GLU A 652 -17.70 39.32 -11.66
C GLU A 652 -16.68 39.10 -10.54
N LYS A 653 -15.78 38.13 -10.71
CA LYS A 653 -14.73 37.80 -9.74
C LYS A 653 -13.57 38.79 -9.75
N THR A 654 -13.35 39.51 -10.85
CA THR A 654 -12.26 40.48 -11.01
C THR A 654 -12.70 41.93 -10.87
N ILE A 655 -13.96 42.21 -10.52
CA ILE A 655 -14.52 43.58 -10.39
C ILE A 655 -13.68 44.49 -9.49
N HIS A 656 -12.99 43.93 -8.49
CA HIS A 656 -12.18 44.69 -7.52
C HIS A 656 -10.74 44.96 -7.97
N LEU A 657 -10.37 44.59 -9.21
CA LEU A 657 -9.03 44.74 -9.75
C LEU A 657 -9.01 45.92 -10.74
N ASP A 658 -8.63 47.09 -10.24
CA ASP A 658 -8.85 48.36 -10.95
C ASP A 658 -7.63 48.83 -11.77
N ASN A 659 -6.46 48.22 -11.56
CA ASN A 659 -5.22 48.55 -12.26
C ASN A 659 -4.29 47.34 -12.37
N LEU A 660 -3.25 47.45 -13.20
CA LEU A 660 -2.31 46.35 -13.47
C LEU A 660 -1.60 45.84 -12.20
N TYR A 661 -1.28 46.73 -11.25
CA TYR A 661 -0.66 46.34 -9.97
C TYR A 661 -1.60 45.54 -9.06
N SER A 662 -2.92 45.61 -9.27
CA SER A 662 -3.90 44.82 -8.53
C SER A 662 -3.82 43.32 -8.87
N PHE A 663 -3.15 42.95 -9.96
CA PHE A 663 -2.97 41.57 -10.42
C PHE A 663 -1.77 40.85 -9.80
N GLN A 664 -1.23 41.35 -8.68
CA GLN A 664 -0.19 40.68 -7.90
C GLN A 664 -0.78 39.95 -6.68
N GLY A 665 -0.09 38.91 -6.19
CA GLY A 665 -0.49 38.20 -4.97
C GLY A 665 -1.83 37.48 -5.01
N LEU A 666 -2.36 37.21 -6.21
CA LEU A 666 -3.69 36.66 -6.36
C LEU A 666 -3.76 35.22 -5.82
N PRO A 667 -4.84 34.84 -5.13
CA PRO A 667 -5.03 33.45 -4.73
C PRO A 667 -5.16 32.57 -5.97
N THR A 668 -4.70 31.32 -5.88
CA THR A 668 -4.64 30.38 -7.02
C THR A 668 -5.95 30.28 -7.79
N TRP A 669 -7.10 30.29 -7.11
CA TRP A 669 -8.39 30.18 -7.78
C TRP A 669 -8.70 31.38 -8.68
N LEU A 670 -8.32 32.59 -8.27
CA LEU A 670 -8.54 33.82 -9.03
C LEU A 670 -7.55 33.91 -10.19
N ALA A 671 -6.29 33.55 -9.96
CA ALA A 671 -5.28 33.41 -11.01
C ALA A 671 -5.73 32.41 -12.10
N CYS A 672 -6.38 31.30 -11.73
CA CYS A 672 -6.95 30.37 -12.72
C CYS A 672 -8.07 30.99 -13.56
N TYR A 673 -8.97 31.81 -12.98
CA TYR A 673 -9.98 32.51 -13.78
C TYR A 673 -9.34 33.52 -14.74
N ILE A 674 -8.31 34.25 -14.31
CA ILE A 674 -7.64 35.23 -15.16
C ILE A 674 -6.86 34.55 -16.30
N VAL A 675 -6.21 33.40 -16.07
CA VAL A 675 -5.44 32.71 -17.11
C VAL A 675 -6.31 31.79 -17.98
N TYR A 676 -7.28 31.10 -17.40
CA TYR A 676 -8.02 30.01 -18.07
C TYR A 676 -9.54 30.20 -18.09
N ASN A 677 -10.07 31.30 -17.56
CA ASN A 677 -11.50 31.61 -17.52
C ASN A 677 -12.33 30.56 -16.76
N ARG A 678 -11.68 29.73 -15.92
CA ARG A 678 -12.28 28.70 -15.05
C ARG A 678 -11.30 28.24 -13.96
N HIS A 679 -11.82 27.63 -12.90
CA HIS A 679 -11.02 27.03 -11.82
C HIS A 679 -11.37 25.56 -11.53
N SER A 680 -12.64 25.28 -11.24
CA SER A 680 -13.11 23.92 -10.87
C SER A 680 -14.18 23.38 -11.81
N GLU A 681 -14.61 24.21 -12.76
CA GLU A 681 -15.59 23.91 -13.79
C GLU A 681 -15.02 22.93 -14.83
N ILE A 682 -15.92 22.13 -15.42
CA ILE A 682 -15.53 21.19 -16.48
C ILE A 682 -15.12 22.00 -17.72
N LYS A 683 -14.03 21.58 -18.38
CA LYS A 683 -13.55 22.20 -19.62
C LYS A 683 -14.58 22.04 -20.74
N ASP A 684 -14.99 20.80 -21.00
CA ASP A 684 -15.93 20.43 -22.05
C ASP A 684 -17.19 19.85 -21.43
N VAL A 685 -18.28 20.62 -21.45
CA VAL A 685 -19.57 20.16 -20.96
C VAL A 685 -20.13 19.13 -21.94
N THR A 686 -20.18 17.87 -21.52
CA THR A 686 -20.73 16.79 -22.35
C THR A 686 -22.20 16.56 -21.98
N LYS A 687 -23.10 16.66 -22.97
CA LYS A 687 -24.50 16.23 -22.84
C LYS A 687 -24.73 15.05 -23.78
N TRP A 688 -25.19 13.93 -23.23
CA TRP A 688 -25.66 12.79 -24.00
C TRP A 688 -27.08 13.09 -24.45
N GLN A 689 -27.32 13.03 -25.75
CA GLN A 689 -28.62 13.33 -26.35
C GLN A 689 -29.40 12.05 -26.63
N GLN A 690 -28.70 10.93 -26.81
CA GLN A 690 -29.29 9.63 -27.13
C GLN A 690 -28.64 8.51 -26.31
N PRO A 691 -29.36 7.40 -26.04
CA PRO A 691 -28.80 6.25 -25.36
C PRO A 691 -27.54 5.65 -26.04
N SER A 692 -27.38 5.83 -27.35
CA SER A 692 -26.19 5.39 -28.11
C SER A 692 -24.90 6.09 -27.68
N ASP A 693 -24.98 7.29 -27.10
CA ASP A 693 -23.81 8.02 -26.60
C ASP A 693 -23.18 7.30 -25.41
N ILE A 694 -24.01 6.64 -24.59
CA ILE A 694 -23.55 5.75 -23.52
C ILE A 694 -22.83 4.54 -24.10
N ASP A 695 -23.32 3.98 -25.22
CA ASP A 695 -22.65 2.86 -25.90
C ASP A 695 -21.28 3.28 -26.46
N ALA A 696 -21.18 4.46 -27.06
CA ALA A 696 -19.91 5.02 -27.52
C ALA A 696 -18.92 5.22 -26.37
N PHE A 697 -19.38 5.78 -25.23
CA PHE A 697 -18.57 5.90 -24.02
C PHE A 697 -18.11 4.53 -23.50
N LEU A 698 -19.01 3.55 -23.39
CA LEU A 698 -18.70 2.20 -22.89
C LEU A 698 -17.71 1.46 -23.79
N ASN A 699 -17.73 1.71 -25.10
CA ASN A 699 -16.79 1.13 -26.07
C ASN A 699 -15.41 1.82 -26.01
N ALA A 700 -15.39 3.14 -25.81
CA ALA A 700 -14.15 3.91 -25.63
C ALA A 700 -13.54 3.73 -24.23
N PHE A 701 -14.34 3.30 -23.24
CA PHE A 701 -13.91 3.18 -21.86
C PHE A 701 -12.81 2.13 -21.71
N LYS A 702 -11.61 2.61 -21.38
CA LYS A 702 -10.45 1.75 -21.19
C LYS A 702 -10.59 0.93 -19.89
N GLN A 703 -10.61 -0.40 -20.05
CA GLN A 703 -10.65 -1.33 -18.93
C GLN A 703 -9.50 -1.09 -17.93
N HIS A 704 -9.80 -1.15 -16.64
CA HIS A 704 -8.91 -0.90 -15.50
C HIS A 704 -8.41 0.54 -15.34
N SER A 705 -9.07 1.51 -15.97
CA SER A 705 -8.72 2.94 -15.83
C SER A 705 -8.97 3.47 -14.41
N LEU A 706 -9.95 2.92 -13.69
CA LEU A 706 -10.34 3.36 -12.34
C LEU A 706 -9.54 2.68 -11.21
N HIS A 707 -8.59 1.79 -11.55
CA HIS A 707 -7.71 1.06 -10.62
C HIS A 707 -8.43 0.17 -9.58
N ASN A 708 -9.76 0.26 -9.45
CA ASN A 708 -10.63 -0.65 -8.70
C ASN A 708 -11.62 -1.35 -9.66
N PRO A 709 -11.44 -2.65 -9.95
CA PRO A 709 -12.26 -3.37 -10.93
C PRO A 709 -13.72 -3.59 -10.49
N ILE A 710 -14.00 -3.62 -9.17
CA ILE A 710 -15.36 -3.78 -8.65
C ILE A 710 -16.15 -2.50 -8.90
N VAL A 711 -15.54 -1.35 -8.58
CA VAL A 711 -16.11 -0.03 -8.85
C VAL A 711 -16.38 0.14 -10.35
N GLU A 712 -15.40 -0.18 -11.19
CA GLU A 712 -15.54 -0.12 -12.64
C GLU A 712 -16.70 -1.00 -13.13
N GLN A 713 -16.82 -2.22 -12.62
CA GLN A 713 -17.89 -3.14 -12.98
C GLN A 713 -19.27 -2.63 -12.59
N ILE A 714 -19.43 -2.05 -11.39
CA ILE A 714 -20.68 -1.44 -10.94
C ILE A 714 -21.04 -0.27 -11.85
N ILE A 715 -20.12 0.67 -12.07
CA ILE A 715 -20.38 1.87 -12.86
C ILE A 715 -20.76 1.53 -14.30
N MET A 716 -20.04 0.60 -14.94
CA MET A 716 -20.37 0.16 -16.29
C MET A 716 -21.73 -0.53 -16.35
N GLU A 717 -22.09 -1.31 -15.34
CA GLU A 717 -23.40 -1.96 -15.29
C GLU A 717 -24.53 -0.97 -15.01
N THR A 718 -24.30 0.03 -14.15
CA THR A 718 -25.24 1.13 -13.91
C THR A 718 -25.51 1.89 -15.19
N LEU A 719 -24.47 2.28 -15.95
CA LEU A 719 -24.66 2.96 -17.24
C LEU A 719 -25.45 2.12 -18.25
N ARG A 720 -25.20 0.80 -18.32
CA ARG A 720 -25.98 -0.11 -19.19
C ARG A 720 -27.44 -0.16 -18.76
N THR A 721 -27.68 -0.25 -17.46
CA THR A 721 -29.04 -0.28 -16.88
C THR A 721 -29.77 1.02 -17.18
N VAL A 722 -29.14 2.18 -16.93
CA VAL A 722 -29.71 3.51 -17.22
C VAL A 722 -29.96 3.70 -18.72
N ARG A 723 -29.04 3.27 -19.58
CA ARG A 723 -29.22 3.28 -21.04
C ARG A 723 -30.46 2.49 -21.46
N ASP A 724 -30.65 1.30 -20.90
CA ASP A 724 -31.79 0.43 -21.26
C ASP A 724 -33.12 1.02 -20.75
N ILE A 725 -33.11 1.63 -19.56
CA ILE A 725 -34.26 2.39 -19.04
C ILE A 725 -34.58 3.57 -19.94
N TRP A 726 -33.57 4.36 -20.33
CA TRP A 726 -33.75 5.52 -21.21
C TRP A 726 -34.34 5.11 -22.57
N LYS A 727 -33.91 3.98 -23.15
CA LYS A 727 -34.52 3.43 -24.38
C LYS A 727 -36.00 3.08 -24.19
N GLN A 728 -36.38 2.60 -23.01
CA GLN A 728 -37.74 2.18 -22.72
C GLN A 728 -38.67 3.37 -22.39
N THR A 729 -38.20 4.35 -21.62
CA THR A 729 -38.98 5.54 -21.21
C THR A 729 -38.96 6.66 -22.25
N GLY A 730 -38.02 6.62 -23.21
CA GLY A 730 -37.79 7.64 -24.22
C GLY A 730 -36.95 8.82 -23.73
N HIS A 731 -37.22 9.34 -22.54
CA HIS A 731 -36.44 10.42 -21.91
C HIS A 731 -36.33 10.26 -20.38
N ILE A 732 -35.39 11.01 -19.80
CA ILE A 732 -35.17 11.12 -18.36
C ILE A 732 -34.87 12.59 -18.09
N ASP A 733 -35.61 13.22 -17.18
CA ASP A 733 -35.47 14.64 -16.87
C ASP A 733 -34.69 14.87 -15.57
N GLU A 734 -34.81 13.96 -14.61
CA GLU A 734 -34.16 14.07 -13.31
C GLU A 734 -33.69 12.70 -12.81
N ILE A 735 -32.52 12.65 -12.16
CA ILE A 735 -31.96 11.41 -11.61
C ILE A 735 -31.69 11.58 -10.12
N HIS A 736 -32.31 10.73 -9.31
CA HIS A 736 -32.06 10.63 -7.89
C HIS A 736 -31.19 9.41 -7.60
N VAL A 737 -30.10 9.58 -6.86
CA VAL A 737 -29.19 8.49 -6.54
C VAL A 737 -28.89 8.44 -5.04
N GLU A 738 -29.04 7.28 -4.41
CA GLU A 738 -28.56 7.06 -3.05
C GLU A 738 -27.05 6.83 -3.07
N LEU A 739 -26.33 7.56 -2.22
CA LEU A 739 -24.89 7.46 -2.10
C LEU A 739 -24.48 7.32 -0.63
N GLY A 740 -23.38 6.61 -0.40
CA GLY A 740 -22.76 6.43 0.93
C GLY A 740 -22.13 7.70 1.50
N ARG A 741 -22.92 8.78 1.66
CA ARG A 741 -22.57 10.00 2.37
C ARG A 741 -23.29 10.04 3.70
N GLU A 742 -22.59 10.47 4.75
CA GLU A 742 -23.21 10.82 6.03
C GLU A 742 -23.87 12.21 5.94
N MET A 743 -24.95 12.42 6.68
CA MET A 743 -25.58 13.75 6.79
C MET A 743 -24.62 14.77 7.40
N LYS A 744 -24.85 16.06 7.12
CA LYS A 744 -24.01 17.14 7.64
C LYS A 744 -24.08 17.15 9.17
N ASN A 745 -23.00 16.74 9.82
CA ASN A 745 -22.92 16.77 11.28
C ASN A 745 -23.11 18.20 11.82
N PRO A 746 -23.86 18.39 12.92
CA PRO A 746 -24.01 19.68 13.60
C PRO A 746 -22.67 20.36 13.91
N ALA A 747 -22.66 21.69 14.03
CA ALA A 747 -21.43 22.45 14.33
C ALA A 747 -20.74 21.97 15.61
N GLU A 748 -21.50 21.71 16.67
CA GLU A 748 -20.99 21.17 17.93
C GLU A 748 -20.43 19.75 17.77
N LYS A 749 -21.11 18.88 17.01
CA LYS A 749 -20.63 17.52 16.71
C LYS A 749 -19.36 17.55 15.85
N ARG A 750 -19.26 18.47 14.89
CA ARG A 750 -18.02 18.69 14.11
C ARG A 750 -16.89 19.21 14.99
N ARG A 751 -17.17 20.17 15.88
CA ARG A 751 -16.20 20.66 16.87
C ARG A 751 -15.72 19.52 17.76
N LYS A 752 -16.63 18.70 18.29
CA LYS A 752 -16.31 17.53 19.12
C LYS A 752 -15.50 16.48 18.34
N LEU A 753 -15.81 16.23 17.07
CA LEU A 753 -15.02 15.33 16.21
C LEU A 753 -13.62 15.89 15.95
N THR A 754 -13.49 17.18 15.62
CA THR A 754 -12.19 17.83 15.43
C THR A 754 -11.39 17.80 16.72
N GLN A 755 -12.02 18.10 17.85
CA GLN A 755 -11.40 18.04 19.18
C GLN A 755 -10.96 16.61 19.50
N GLN A 756 -11.79 15.59 19.26
CA GLN A 756 -11.40 14.18 19.41
C GLN A 756 -10.25 13.77 18.49
N ILE A 757 -10.22 14.25 17.25
CA ILE A 757 -9.11 13.98 16.32
C ILE A 757 -7.82 14.62 16.86
N GLN A 758 -7.90 15.86 17.32
CA GLN A 758 -6.77 16.59 17.90
C GLN A 758 -6.30 15.97 19.22
N GLU A 759 -7.22 15.58 20.10
CA GLU A 759 -6.94 14.83 21.33
C GLU A 759 -6.25 13.51 20.99
N ASN A 760 -6.77 12.74 20.03
CA ASN A 760 -6.13 11.50 19.59
C ASN A 760 -4.72 11.71 19.03
N GLU A 761 -4.50 12.79 18.28
CA GLU A 761 -3.19 13.19 17.75
C GLU A 761 -2.25 13.61 18.89
N ASN A 762 -2.72 14.41 19.84
CA ASN A 762 -1.97 14.84 21.02
C ASN A 762 -1.64 13.66 21.93
N THR A 763 -2.58 12.75 22.20
CA THR A 763 -2.33 11.50 22.92
C THR A 763 -1.31 10.64 22.18
N ASN A 764 -1.39 10.56 20.84
CA ASN A 764 -0.36 9.86 20.06
C ASN A 764 1.02 10.53 20.22
N LEU A 765 1.10 11.85 20.21
CA LEU A 765 2.35 12.60 20.40
C LEU A 765 2.89 12.47 21.83
N ARG A 766 2.04 12.56 22.86
CA ARG A 766 2.38 12.31 24.27
C ARG A 766 2.91 10.89 24.47
N ILE A 767 2.21 9.89 23.91
CA ILE A 767 2.68 8.50 23.93
C ILE A 767 4.03 8.36 23.21
N LYS A 768 4.22 9.02 22.07
CA LYS A 768 5.53 9.01 21.38
C LYS A 768 6.63 9.64 22.22
N ALA A 769 6.34 10.73 22.95
CA ALA A 769 7.29 11.37 23.86
C ALA A 769 7.63 10.43 25.03
N LEU A 770 6.61 9.89 25.70
CA LEU A 770 6.76 8.96 26.83
C LEU A 770 7.54 7.69 26.44
N LEU A 771 7.17 7.05 25.33
CA LEU A 771 7.87 5.86 24.84
C LEU A 771 9.34 6.10 24.55
N ALA A 772 9.70 7.33 24.20
CA ALA A 772 11.07 7.69 23.99
C ALA A 772 11.82 8.08 25.26
N GLU A 773 11.15 8.62 26.27
CA GLU A 773 11.68 8.73 27.63
C GLU A 773 11.97 7.34 28.20
N PHE A 774 11.03 6.39 28.08
CA PHE A 774 11.25 4.98 28.45
C PHE A 774 12.37 4.32 27.63
N ALA A 775 12.58 4.74 26.38
CA ALA A 775 13.68 4.28 25.55
C ALA A 775 15.00 5.04 25.80
N ASN A 776 15.02 6.00 26.73
CA ASN A 776 16.20 6.77 27.08
C ASN A 776 16.98 6.10 28.25
N PRO A 777 18.27 5.78 28.05
CA PRO A 777 19.13 5.11 29.00
C PRO A 777 19.30 5.66 30.37
N GLU A 778 19.34 6.98 30.41
CA GLU A 778 19.90 7.70 31.52
C GLU A 778 18.89 7.77 32.67
N LEU A 779 17.64 7.36 32.43
CA LEU A 779 16.55 7.37 33.42
C LEU A 779 16.47 6.07 34.27
N GLY A 780 17.31 5.06 34.01
CA GLY A 780 17.44 3.89 34.91
C GLY A 780 16.20 3.00 35.08
N ILE A 781 15.19 3.12 34.22
CA ILE A 781 13.91 2.38 34.31
C ILE A 781 14.06 0.96 33.72
N GLU A 782 14.99 0.16 34.25
CA GLU A 782 15.18 -1.21 33.78
C GLU A 782 14.37 -2.24 34.58
N ASN A 783 13.88 -1.86 35.76
CA ASN A 783 13.21 -2.77 36.69
C ASN A 783 11.88 -2.20 37.17
N VAL A 784 10.89 -2.09 36.26
CA VAL A 784 9.49 -1.98 36.69
C VAL A 784 9.10 -3.36 37.25
N ARG A 785 9.04 -3.46 38.59
CA ARG A 785 8.60 -4.69 39.26
C ARG A 785 7.08 -4.75 39.10
N PRO A 786 6.51 -5.77 38.43
CA PRO A 786 5.08 -5.81 38.08
C PRO A 786 4.14 -5.66 39.29
N HIS A 787 4.62 -6.03 40.48
CA HIS A 787 3.83 -6.10 41.71
C HIS A 787 4.17 -5.03 42.76
N SER A 788 4.93 -3.97 42.42
CA SER A 788 5.29 -2.92 43.40
C SER A 788 4.17 -1.88 43.55
N PRO A 789 3.54 -1.74 44.73
CA PRO A 789 2.46 -0.76 44.95
C PRO A 789 2.92 0.69 44.71
N SER A 790 4.16 1.03 45.09
CA SER A 790 4.71 2.38 44.89
C SER A 790 4.92 2.75 43.42
N GLN A 791 5.24 1.78 42.56
CA GLN A 791 5.36 1.99 41.12
C GLN A 791 4.00 1.96 40.43
N GLN A 792 3.04 1.20 40.97
CA GLN A 792 1.65 1.25 40.52
C GLN A 792 1.00 2.58 40.89
N ASP A 793 1.29 3.15 42.07
CA ASP A 793 0.85 4.49 42.47
C ASP A 793 1.55 5.57 41.64
N LEU A 794 2.84 5.43 41.33
CA LEU A 794 3.55 6.29 40.38
C LEU A 794 2.84 6.25 39.02
N LEU A 795 2.62 5.05 38.46
CA LEU A 795 1.92 4.83 37.18
C LEU A 795 0.46 5.31 37.22
N ARG A 796 -0.20 5.31 38.38
CA ARG A 796 -1.58 5.76 38.59
C ARG A 796 -1.68 7.28 38.69
N ILE A 797 -0.75 7.94 39.40
CA ILE A 797 -0.56 9.40 39.40
C ILE A 797 -0.22 9.87 37.97
N TYR A 798 0.61 9.11 37.24
CA TYR A 798 0.92 9.34 35.82
C TYR A 798 -0.25 9.05 34.87
N GLU A 799 -1.11 8.05 35.16
CA GLU A 799 -2.35 7.78 34.43
C GLU A 799 -3.34 8.93 34.59
N GLU A 800 -3.46 9.49 35.79
CA GLU A 800 -4.31 10.65 36.05
C GLU A 800 -3.83 11.90 35.29
N GLU A 801 -2.53 12.13 35.12
CA GLU A 801 -2.02 13.22 34.27
C GLU A 801 -2.10 12.93 32.75
N ALA A 802 -1.90 11.67 32.32
CA ALA A 802 -1.93 11.31 30.90
C ALA A 802 -3.36 11.16 30.35
N LEU A 803 -4.33 10.83 31.20
CA LEU A 803 -5.74 10.61 30.84
C LEU A 803 -6.68 11.76 31.26
N ASN A 804 -6.33 12.62 32.23
CA ASN A 804 -7.19 13.77 32.56
C ASN A 804 -7.00 14.98 31.65
N GLU A 805 -8.11 15.70 31.46
CA GLU A 805 -8.29 16.92 30.66
C GLU A 805 -7.60 18.17 31.26
N THR A 806 -6.33 18.11 31.65
CA THR A 806 -5.61 19.36 31.98
C THR A 806 -5.15 20.04 30.68
N LYS A 807 -5.67 21.27 30.48
CA LYS A 807 -5.42 22.13 29.31
C LYS A 807 -3.98 22.62 29.20
N ASP A 808 -3.21 22.55 30.28
CA ASP A 808 -1.84 23.04 30.34
C ASP A 808 -0.86 21.88 30.49
N ILE A 809 0.06 21.78 29.52
CA ILE A 809 1.20 20.85 29.57
C ILE A 809 2.19 21.43 30.58
N PRO A 810 2.59 20.70 31.64
CA PRO A 810 3.64 21.13 32.55
C PRO A 810 4.88 21.61 31.78
N GLU A 811 5.44 22.77 32.17
CA GLU A 811 6.57 23.42 31.47
C GLU A 811 7.76 22.47 31.25
N ASP A 812 7.93 21.52 32.14
CA ASP A 812 8.94 20.47 32.15
C ASP A 812 8.79 19.51 30.96
N ILE A 813 7.55 19.16 30.61
CA ILE A 813 7.19 18.28 29.47
C ILE A 813 7.33 19.05 28.14
N ALA A 814 7.06 20.35 28.12
CA ALA A 814 7.26 21.20 26.95
C ALA A 814 8.75 21.35 26.56
N VAL A 815 9.64 21.38 27.55
CA VAL A 815 11.11 21.37 27.35
C VAL A 815 11.57 20.04 26.74
N ILE A 816 10.96 18.92 27.13
CA ILE A 816 11.26 17.59 26.59
C ILE A 816 10.76 17.46 25.13
N LEU A 817 9.55 17.95 24.82
CA LEU A 817 8.99 18.02 23.46
C LEU A 817 9.82 18.89 22.49
N LYS A 818 10.51 19.92 23.00
CA LYS A 818 11.42 20.77 22.23
C LYS A 818 12.72 20.03 21.87
N LYS A 819 13.35 19.37 22.84
CA LYS A 819 14.52 18.49 22.61
C LYS A 819 14.19 17.34 21.64
N PHE A 820 12.92 16.95 21.58
CA PHE A 820 12.38 15.88 20.73
C PHE A 820 12.32 16.19 19.22
N ASN A 821 12.24 17.48 18.85
CA ASN A 821 12.22 17.88 17.44
C ASN A 821 13.62 17.95 16.82
N GLU A 822 14.67 17.95 17.64
CA GLU A 822 16.07 18.10 17.21
C GLU A 822 16.83 16.76 17.08
N VAL A 823 16.33 15.67 17.67
CA VAL A 823 17.05 14.38 17.72
C VAL A 823 16.52 13.35 16.72
N ASP A 824 17.42 12.93 15.84
CA ASP A 824 17.46 11.73 14.98
C ASP A 824 16.12 10.97 14.78
N THR A 825 15.56 11.06 13.58
CA THR A 825 14.29 10.42 13.16
C THR A 825 14.25 8.91 13.39
N LYS A 826 15.41 8.24 13.43
CA LYS A 826 15.57 6.80 13.70
C LYS A 826 15.30 6.39 15.15
N LYS A 827 15.23 7.31 16.11
CA LYS A 827 14.94 7.04 17.53
C LYS A 827 13.47 7.27 17.92
N ARG A 828 12.62 7.69 16.98
CA ARG A 828 11.19 7.92 17.23
C ARG A 828 10.46 6.57 17.30
N PRO A 829 9.60 6.33 18.31
CA PRO A 829 8.81 5.11 18.39
C PRO A 829 7.93 4.97 17.14
N SER A 830 7.90 3.76 16.57
CA SER A 830 7.15 3.48 15.35
C SER A 830 5.65 3.64 15.59
N THR A 831 4.87 3.79 14.53
CA THR A 831 3.40 3.75 14.63
C THR A 831 2.90 2.44 15.26
N SER A 832 3.63 1.34 15.07
CA SER A 832 3.38 0.05 15.74
C SER A 832 3.65 0.12 17.25
N ASP A 833 4.73 0.76 17.68
CA ASP A 833 5.07 0.87 19.11
C ASP A 833 4.04 1.72 19.86
N VAL A 834 3.63 2.84 19.27
CA VAL A 834 2.55 3.68 19.79
C VAL A 834 1.26 2.89 19.94
N LEU A 835 0.96 2.04 18.95
CA LEU A 835 -0.23 1.19 18.95
C LEU A 835 -0.17 0.09 20.03
N ARG A 836 0.99 -0.56 20.21
CA ARG A 836 1.22 -1.54 21.28
C ARG A 836 1.01 -0.92 22.67
N TYR A 837 1.58 0.26 22.90
CA TYR A 837 1.43 1.00 24.15
C TYR A 837 -0.01 1.43 24.40
N LYS A 838 -0.71 1.94 23.37
CA LYS A 838 -2.14 2.26 23.48
C LYS A 838 -2.97 1.05 23.89
N CYS A 839 -2.77 -0.11 23.27
CA CYS A 839 -3.49 -1.33 23.63
C CYS A 839 -3.18 -1.75 25.07
N TRP A 840 -1.90 -1.71 25.47
CA TRP A 840 -1.45 -2.06 26.82
C TRP A 840 -2.08 -1.18 27.92
N LEU A 841 -2.18 0.13 27.69
CA LEU A 841 -2.89 1.06 28.58
C LEU A 841 -4.39 0.77 28.65
N GLU A 842 -5.03 0.57 27.49
CA GLU A 842 -6.48 0.25 27.41
C GLU A 842 -6.84 -1.01 28.20
N GLN A 843 -5.89 -1.94 28.25
CA GLN A 843 -6.02 -3.24 28.90
C GLN A 843 -5.64 -3.27 30.38
N LYS A 844 -5.31 -2.10 30.97
CA LYS A 844 -4.75 -2.01 32.32
C LYS A 844 -3.61 -3.02 32.54
N TYR A 845 -2.73 -3.05 31.53
CA TYR A 845 -1.48 -3.81 31.53
C TYR A 845 -1.64 -5.32 31.52
N ARG A 846 -2.83 -5.87 31.25
CA ARG A 846 -3.08 -7.32 31.29
C ARG A 846 -3.47 -7.87 29.91
N SER A 847 -3.05 -9.09 29.61
CA SER A 847 -3.51 -9.79 28.41
C SER A 847 -4.99 -10.16 28.57
N PRO A 848 -5.85 -9.90 27.57
CA PRO A 848 -7.27 -10.11 27.72
C PRO A 848 -7.60 -11.61 27.74
N TYR A 849 -6.81 -12.44 27.05
CA TYR A 849 -7.08 -13.87 26.93
C TYR A 849 -6.57 -14.71 28.10
N THR A 850 -5.49 -14.27 28.75
CA THR A 850 -4.84 -15.00 29.87
C THR A 850 -5.02 -14.30 31.22
N GLY A 851 -5.29 -13.00 31.22
CA GLY A 851 -5.38 -12.18 32.44
C GLY A 851 -4.01 -11.90 33.07
N ALA A 852 -2.95 -12.45 32.48
CA ALA A 852 -1.59 -12.27 32.92
C ALA A 852 -1.13 -10.82 32.70
N MET A 853 -0.34 -10.31 33.64
CA MET A 853 0.22 -8.97 33.53
C MET A 853 1.31 -8.95 32.46
N ILE A 854 1.22 -7.99 31.54
CA ILE A 854 2.17 -7.71 30.48
C ILE A 854 3.17 -6.69 31.02
N PRO A 855 4.45 -7.07 31.24
CA PRO A 855 5.44 -6.11 31.71
C PRO A 855 5.77 -5.10 30.62
N LEU A 856 5.79 -3.81 30.94
CA LEU A 856 6.14 -2.73 29.99
C LEU A 856 7.45 -3.02 29.26
N GLY A 857 8.46 -3.53 29.97
CA GLY A 857 9.75 -3.88 29.38
C GLY A 857 9.70 -5.01 28.33
N LYS A 858 8.66 -5.86 28.33
CA LYS A 858 8.47 -6.93 27.33
C LYS A 858 7.48 -6.54 26.22
N LEU A 859 6.72 -5.45 26.37
CA LEU A 859 5.67 -5.01 25.44
C LEU A 859 6.17 -4.79 24.00
N PHE A 860 7.37 -4.26 23.85
CA PHE A 860 7.99 -3.98 22.54
C PHE A 860 8.81 -5.15 21.99
N THR A 861 8.81 -6.29 22.67
CA THR A 861 9.53 -7.49 22.21
C THR A 861 8.63 -8.39 21.36
N PRO A 862 9.18 -9.37 20.62
CA PRO A 862 8.39 -10.37 19.91
C PRO A 862 7.53 -11.27 20.81
N ALA A 863 7.74 -11.25 22.13
CA ALA A 863 6.94 -12.04 23.06
C ALA A 863 5.45 -11.62 23.11
N TYR A 864 5.16 -10.37 22.71
CA TYR A 864 3.81 -9.82 22.67
C TYR A 864 3.52 -9.22 21.29
N GLU A 865 2.34 -9.52 20.78
CA GLU A 865 1.89 -9.11 19.45
C GLU A 865 0.55 -8.39 19.53
N ILE A 866 0.36 -7.47 18.59
CA ILE A 866 -0.96 -6.88 18.36
C ILE A 866 -1.80 -7.95 17.69
N GLU A 867 -2.88 -8.31 18.36
CA GLU A 867 -3.82 -9.33 17.96
C GLU A 867 -5.11 -8.68 17.47
N HIS A 868 -5.66 -9.23 16.38
CA HIS A 868 -6.95 -8.81 15.82
C HIS A 868 -8.07 -9.70 16.37
N VAL A 869 -8.80 -9.16 17.35
CA VAL A 869 -9.89 -9.84 18.07
C VAL A 869 -10.80 -10.56 17.10
N ILE A 870 -11.21 -9.85 16.04
CA ILE A 870 -11.81 -10.43 14.83
C ILE A 870 -10.69 -10.59 13.79
N PRO A 871 -10.33 -11.83 13.40
CA PRO A 871 -9.22 -12.06 12.48
C PRO A 871 -9.40 -11.37 11.13
N GLN A 872 -8.35 -10.75 10.60
CA GLN A 872 -8.39 -10.06 9.30
C GLN A 872 -8.82 -10.96 8.13
N SER A 873 -8.55 -12.26 8.20
CA SER A 873 -8.99 -13.22 7.16
C SER A 873 -10.50 -13.54 7.23
N ARG A 874 -11.15 -13.23 8.36
CA ARG A 874 -12.60 -13.38 8.57
C ARG A 874 -13.37 -12.07 8.51
N TYR A 875 -12.77 -10.93 8.83
CA TYR A 875 -13.35 -9.59 8.73
C TYR A 875 -12.21 -8.55 8.76
N PHE A 876 -11.97 -7.82 7.67
CA PHE A 876 -10.92 -6.80 7.64
C PHE A 876 -11.37 -5.54 8.36
N ASP A 877 -11.13 -5.56 9.65
CA ASP A 877 -11.22 -4.41 10.52
C ASP A 877 -9.85 -4.16 11.12
N ASP A 878 -9.13 -3.22 10.53
CA ASP A 878 -7.82 -2.79 11.04
C ASP A 878 -7.95 -1.57 12.00
N SER A 879 -9.17 -1.25 12.43
CA SER A 879 -9.40 -0.18 13.40
C SER A 879 -8.79 -0.52 14.76
N PHE A 880 -8.46 0.51 15.53
CA PHE A 880 -7.94 0.36 16.89
C PHE A 880 -8.89 -0.46 17.79
N THR A 881 -10.20 -0.33 17.58
CA THR A 881 -11.22 -1.05 18.35
C THR A 881 -11.24 -2.56 18.12
N ASN A 882 -10.56 -3.09 17.09
CA ASN A 882 -10.41 -4.52 16.83
C ASN A 882 -9.04 -5.08 17.27
N LYS A 883 -8.18 -4.24 17.88
CA LYS A 883 -6.80 -4.59 18.21
C LYS A 883 -6.61 -4.69 19.71
N VAL A 884 -6.01 -5.77 20.19
CA VAL A 884 -5.53 -5.91 21.57
C VAL A 884 -4.07 -6.35 21.56
N ILE A 885 -3.38 -6.27 22.68
CA ILE A 885 -2.04 -6.87 22.84
C ILE A 885 -2.16 -8.16 23.67
N CYS A 886 -1.58 -9.25 23.18
CA CYS A 886 -1.48 -10.51 23.91
C CYS A 886 -0.16 -11.21 23.61
N GLU A 887 0.09 -12.33 24.28
CA GLU A 887 1.26 -13.18 24.09
C GLU A 887 1.30 -13.76 22.66
N ALA A 888 2.47 -13.74 22.01
CA ALA A 888 2.62 -14.18 20.62
C ALA A 888 2.16 -15.64 20.39
N GLU A 889 2.45 -16.54 21.34
CA GLU A 889 2.01 -17.94 21.25
C GLU A 889 0.49 -18.10 21.40
N VAL A 890 -0.15 -17.24 22.21
CA VAL A 890 -1.61 -17.20 22.35
C VAL A 890 -2.27 -16.66 21.08
N ASN A 891 -1.68 -15.63 20.46
CA ASN A 891 -2.11 -15.11 19.17
C ASN A 891 -2.02 -16.18 18.05
N LYS A 892 -0.89 -16.89 17.97
CA LYS A 892 -0.72 -18.03 17.03
C LYS A 892 -1.74 -19.14 17.26
N LEU A 893 -2.01 -19.47 18.53
CA LEU A 893 -2.99 -20.50 18.90
C LEU A 893 -4.43 -20.10 18.52
N LYS A 894 -4.79 -18.82 18.70
CA LYS A 894 -6.09 -18.28 18.27
C LYS A 894 -6.31 -18.41 16.78
N GLY A 895 -5.28 -18.14 15.97
CA GLY A 895 -5.32 -18.29 14.52
C GLY A 895 -6.50 -17.53 13.89
N ASN A 896 -7.50 -18.26 13.40
CA ASN A 896 -8.66 -17.68 12.71
C ASN A 896 -9.98 -17.70 13.52
N MET A 897 -9.92 -17.93 14.83
CA MET A 897 -11.09 -17.84 15.72
C MET A 897 -11.35 -16.40 16.16
N LEU A 898 -12.60 -16.07 16.53
CA LEU A 898 -12.91 -14.81 17.23
C LEU A 898 -12.35 -14.81 18.65
N GLY A 899 -12.17 -13.64 19.27
CA GLY A 899 -11.66 -13.53 20.63
C GLY A 899 -12.46 -14.35 21.64
N TYR A 900 -13.79 -14.21 21.64
CA TYR A 900 -14.68 -14.95 22.55
C TYR A 900 -14.81 -16.45 22.18
N GLU A 901 -14.86 -16.76 20.88
CA GLU A 901 -14.83 -18.14 20.36
C GLU A 901 -13.56 -18.88 20.82
N PHE A 902 -12.42 -18.19 20.78
CA PHE A 902 -11.14 -18.74 21.22
C PHE A 902 -11.15 -19.09 22.71
N ILE A 903 -11.68 -18.20 23.56
CA ILE A 903 -11.83 -18.45 25.00
C ILE A 903 -12.73 -19.65 25.27
N LYS A 904 -13.91 -19.75 24.61
CA LYS A 904 -14.81 -20.90 24.76
C LYS A 904 -14.15 -22.23 24.40
N ASN A 905 -13.39 -22.25 23.31
CA ASN A 905 -12.76 -23.48 22.80
C ASN A 905 -11.48 -23.89 23.55
N ASN A 906 -10.81 -22.95 24.22
CA ASN A 906 -9.49 -23.17 24.84
C ASN A 906 -9.45 -22.78 26.32
N GLN A 907 -10.60 -22.61 26.98
CA GLN A 907 -10.67 -22.30 28.40
C GLN A 907 -9.78 -23.25 29.21
N GLU A 908 -9.05 -22.70 30.18
CA GLU A 908 -8.15 -23.43 31.07
C GLU A 908 -6.96 -24.16 30.42
N ARG A 909 -6.81 -24.07 29.09
CA ARG A 909 -5.67 -24.65 28.39
C ARG A 909 -4.38 -23.94 28.83
N ILE A 910 -3.36 -24.73 29.14
CA ILE A 910 -2.01 -24.23 29.44
C ILE A 910 -1.27 -24.06 28.12
N VAL A 911 -0.74 -22.85 27.90
CA VAL A 911 0.08 -22.49 26.75
C VAL A 911 1.50 -22.21 27.24
N GLU A 912 2.46 -22.94 26.69
CA GLU A 912 3.89 -22.72 26.94
C GLU A 912 4.36 -21.52 26.12
N LEU A 913 4.89 -20.51 26.80
CA LEU A 913 5.48 -19.30 26.22
C LEU A 913 6.98 -19.50 26.02
N GLY A 914 7.58 -18.64 25.18
CA GLY A 914 9.04 -18.58 25.07
C GLY A 914 9.73 -18.44 26.43
N PHE A 915 10.87 -19.11 26.60
CA PHE A 915 11.67 -19.19 27.85
C PHE A 915 11.03 -20.02 29.00
N GLY A 916 10.13 -20.96 28.70
CA GLY A 916 9.64 -21.96 29.67
C GLY A 916 8.61 -21.43 30.68
N GLN A 917 7.95 -20.31 30.38
CA GLN A 917 6.86 -19.78 31.20
C GLN A 917 5.51 -20.35 30.72
N ASN A 918 4.64 -20.75 31.63
CA ASN A 918 3.32 -21.26 31.29
C ASN A 918 2.24 -20.24 31.65
N VAL A 919 1.30 -19.98 30.73
CA VAL A 919 0.10 -19.19 31.00
C VAL A 919 -1.15 -20.01 30.75
N LYS A 920 -2.18 -19.77 31.57
CA LYS A 920 -3.47 -20.43 31.46
C LYS A 920 -4.45 -19.49 30.75
N ILE A 921 -5.17 -19.98 29.75
CA ILE A 921 -6.27 -19.24 29.12
C ILE A 921 -7.40 -19.07 30.13
N GLN A 922 -7.98 -17.87 30.22
CA GLN A 922 -9.06 -17.55 31.15
C GLN A 922 -10.31 -18.42 30.93
N THR A 923 -11.09 -18.61 31.99
CA THR A 923 -12.48 -19.09 31.90
C THR A 923 -13.36 -18.04 31.21
N VAL A 924 -14.49 -18.46 30.65
CA VAL A 924 -15.44 -17.57 29.98
C VAL A 924 -15.91 -16.45 30.93
N GLU A 925 -16.22 -16.77 32.19
CA GLU A 925 -16.72 -15.81 33.19
C GLU A 925 -15.68 -14.73 33.52
N ALA A 926 -14.43 -15.14 33.74
CA ALA A 926 -13.31 -14.25 34.01
C ALA A 926 -13.02 -13.33 32.81
N TYR A 927 -13.08 -13.86 31.59
CA TYR A 927 -12.92 -13.06 30.37
C TYR A 927 -14.03 -12.01 30.23
N GLU A 928 -15.29 -12.39 30.48
CA GLU A 928 -16.41 -11.44 30.44
C GLU A 928 -16.29 -10.33 31.47
N LEU A 929 -15.86 -10.67 32.69
CA LEU A 929 -15.62 -9.70 33.75
C LEU A 929 -14.50 -8.73 33.35
N PHE A 930 -13.36 -9.27 32.90
CA PHE A 930 -12.22 -8.49 32.41
C PHE A 930 -12.66 -7.49 31.32
N VAL A 931 -13.44 -7.96 30.34
CA VAL A 931 -13.87 -7.11 29.22
C VAL A 931 -14.83 -6.00 29.68
N LYS A 932 -15.75 -6.30 30.61
CA LYS A 932 -16.70 -5.30 31.14
C LYS A 932 -16.00 -4.25 32.00
N GLU A 933 -15.04 -4.64 32.83
CA GLU A 933 -14.30 -3.73 33.70
C GLU A 933 -13.39 -2.79 32.90
N HIS A 934 -12.61 -3.33 31.96
CA HIS A 934 -11.56 -2.58 31.28
C HIS A 934 -12.01 -1.81 30.04
N TYR A 935 -13.12 -2.19 29.39
CA TYR A 935 -13.58 -1.56 28.14
C TYR A 935 -14.94 -0.88 28.23
N SER A 936 -15.46 -0.63 29.44
CA SER A 936 -16.77 0.02 29.67
C SER A 936 -16.91 1.41 29.00
N TYR A 937 -15.83 2.19 28.95
CA TYR A 937 -15.77 3.49 28.28
C TYR A 937 -15.72 3.38 26.75
N ASN A 938 -15.21 2.26 26.21
CA ASN A 938 -15.11 1.98 24.78
C ASN A 938 -16.09 0.86 24.37
N ARG A 939 -17.39 1.19 24.40
CA ARG A 939 -18.48 0.24 24.13
C ARG A 939 -18.31 -0.55 22.83
N THR A 940 -17.77 0.07 21.77
CA THR A 940 -17.55 -0.57 20.48
C THR A 940 -16.53 -1.72 20.56
N LYS A 941 -15.41 -1.50 21.27
CA LYS A 941 -14.38 -2.52 21.47
C LYS A 941 -14.87 -3.64 22.38
N MET A 942 -15.57 -3.29 23.46
CA MET A 942 -16.20 -4.24 24.37
C MET A 942 -17.14 -5.22 23.64
N GLN A 943 -17.98 -4.68 22.74
CA GLN A 943 -18.89 -5.50 21.92
C GLN A 943 -18.15 -6.46 20.98
N LYS A 944 -17.01 -6.05 20.40
CA LYS A 944 -16.19 -6.91 19.52
C LYS A 944 -15.50 -8.04 20.28
N LEU A 945 -15.03 -7.76 21.50
CA LEU A 945 -14.38 -8.75 22.36
C LEU A 945 -15.34 -9.84 22.84
N LEU A 946 -16.60 -9.50 23.11
CA LEU A 946 -17.65 -10.45 23.55
C LEU A 946 -18.46 -11.06 22.38
N MET A 947 -17.95 -10.92 21.17
CA MET A 947 -18.67 -11.29 19.96
C MET A 947 -18.48 -12.77 19.62
N GLU A 948 -19.58 -13.50 19.49
CA GLU A 948 -19.57 -14.90 19.03
C GLU A 948 -19.67 -15.05 17.50
N ASP A 949 -20.23 -14.05 16.82
CA ASP A 949 -20.43 -14.06 15.37
C ASP A 949 -20.17 -12.69 14.76
N ILE A 950 -19.62 -12.68 13.55
CA ILE A 950 -19.28 -11.45 12.82
C ILE A 950 -20.58 -10.81 12.28
N PRO A 951 -20.86 -9.52 12.55
CA PRO A 951 -22.03 -8.84 12.03
C PRO A 951 -21.96 -8.68 10.50
N ASP A 952 -23.12 -8.75 9.85
CA ASP A 952 -23.33 -8.48 8.42
C ASP A 952 -23.17 -6.99 8.00
N GLN A 953 -22.74 -6.12 8.92
CA GLN A 953 -22.67 -4.66 8.69
C GLN A 953 -21.43 -4.24 7.90
N PHE A 954 -21.60 -3.18 7.12
CA PHE A 954 -20.62 -2.67 6.15
C PHE A 954 -19.32 -2.19 6.80
N ILE A 955 -18.19 -2.47 6.13
CA ILE A 955 -16.83 -2.13 6.58
C ILE A 955 -16.44 -0.70 6.18
N GLU A 956 -15.66 0.00 7.03
CA GLU A 956 -15.15 1.36 6.76
C GLU A 956 -14.46 1.52 5.39
N ARG A 957 -13.79 0.47 4.89
CA ARG A 957 -13.14 0.47 3.57
C ARG A 957 -14.14 0.51 2.41
N GLN A 958 -15.31 -0.11 2.54
CA GLN A 958 -16.37 -0.05 1.53
C GLN A 958 -16.96 1.37 1.41
N LEU A 959 -16.92 2.17 2.49
CA LEU A 959 -17.32 3.59 2.45
C LEU A 959 -16.39 4.41 1.55
N ASN A 960 -15.07 4.14 1.54
CA ASN A 960 -14.12 4.85 0.67
C ASN A 960 -14.33 4.50 -0.81
N ASP A 961 -14.54 3.22 -1.12
CA ASP A 961 -14.88 2.79 -2.49
C ASP A 961 -16.24 3.36 -2.93
N SER A 962 -17.23 3.39 -2.02
CA SER A 962 -18.54 4.02 -2.25
C SER A 962 -18.44 5.52 -2.50
N ARG A 963 -17.55 6.24 -1.79
CA ARG A 963 -17.27 7.68 -2.05
C ARG A 963 -16.66 7.91 -3.43
N TYR A 964 -15.80 7.00 -3.89
CA TYR A 964 -15.21 7.08 -5.23
C TYR A 964 -16.27 6.82 -6.32
N ILE A 965 -17.08 5.76 -6.17
CA ILE A 965 -18.25 5.48 -7.02
C ILE A 965 -19.15 6.72 -7.09
N SER A 966 -19.47 7.28 -5.93
CA SER A 966 -20.33 8.45 -5.78
C SER A 966 -19.86 9.67 -6.58
N LYS A 967 -18.55 9.93 -6.62
CA LYS A 967 -18.02 11.09 -7.34
C LYS A 967 -18.09 10.89 -8.85
N LEU A 968 -17.71 9.70 -9.33
CA LEU A 968 -17.67 9.41 -10.76
C LEU A 968 -19.08 9.24 -11.34
N ILE A 969 -19.96 8.49 -10.66
CA ILE A 969 -21.31 8.23 -11.14
C ILE A 969 -22.13 9.51 -11.24
N LYS A 970 -21.99 10.45 -10.30
CA LYS A 970 -22.64 11.78 -10.39
C LYS A 970 -22.26 12.51 -11.66
N SER A 971 -20.96 12.54 -11.97
CA SER A 971 -20.45 13.22 -13.17
C SER A 971 -21.00 12.57 -14.43
N LEU A 972 -21.06 11.23 -14.48
CA LEU A 972 -21.56 10.51 -15.66
C LEU A 972 -23.08 10.63 -15.83
N LEU A 973 -23.85 10.51 -14.74
CA LEU A 973 -25.31 10.69 -14.77
C LEU A 973 -25.68 12.14 -15.08
N SER A 974 -24.84 13.10 -14.69
CA SER A 974 -25.03 14.51 -15.06
C SER A 974 -24.96 14.74 -16.55
N ASN A 975 -24.29 13.88 -17.34
CA ASN A 975 -24.28 14.04 -18.79
C ASN A 975 -25.66 13.74 -19.41
N ILE A 976 -26.56 13.04 -18.70
CA ILE A 976 -27.89 12.65 -19.20
C ILE A 976 -28.89 13.79 -19.02
N VAL A 977 -28.94 14.39 -17.83
CA VAL A 977 -30.02 15.30 -17.40
C VAL A 977 -29.63 16.78 -17.32
N ARG A 978 -28.47 17.14 -17.86
CA ARG A 978 -27.95 18.52 -17.79
C ARG A 978 -28.67 19.47 -18.73
N ASP A 979 -28.90 20.69 -18.23
CA ASP A 979 -29.42 21.81 -19.02
C ASP A 979 -28.31 22.59 -19.75
N GLU A 980 -28.69 23.27 -20.82
CA GLU A 980 -27.77 24.12 -21.58
C GLU A 980 -27.27 25.29 -20.72
N GLY A 981 -25.95 25.56 -20.78
CA GLY A 981 -25.29 26.60 -19.98
C GLY A 981 -24.80 26.18 -18.59
N GLU A 982 -25.06 24.94 -18.13
CA GLU A 982 -24.52 24.46 -16.84
C GLU A 982 -23.02 24.11 -16.94
N GLU A 983 -22.18 24.77 -16.14
CA GLU A 983 -20.72 24.56 -16.14
C GLU A 983 -20.18 23.71 -14.99
N GLU A 984 -21.01 23.44 -13.97
CA GLU A 984 -20.60 22.68 -12.78
C GLU A 984 -20.44 21.18 -13.08
N ALA A 985 -19.63 20.46 -12.30
CA ALA A 985 -19.41 19.04 -12.56
C ALA A 985 -20.61 18.14 -12.28
N THR A 986 -21.55 18.58 -11.46
CA THR A 986 -22.80 17.88 -11.16
C THR A 986 -23.95 18.73 -11.64
N SER A 987 -24.87 18.15 -12.41
CA SER A 987 -26.05 18.87 -12.87
C SER A 987 -27.02 19.14 -11.71
N LYS A 988 -27.80 20.22 -11.81
CA LYS A 988 -28.85 20.54 -10.82
C LYS A 988 -29.96 19.48 -10.79
N ASN A 989 -30.14 18.73 -11.88
CA ASN A 989 -31.13 17.66 -12.05
C ASN A 989 -30.60 16.28 -11.58
N VAL A 990 -29.45 16.25 -10.88
CA VAL A 990 -28.96 15.04 -10.20
C VAL A 990 -29.06 15.24 -8.68
N ILE A 991 -30.09 14.65 -8.08
CA ILE A 991 -30.33 14.72 -6.63
C ILE A 991 -29.66 13.55 -5.92
N VAL A 992 -29.07 13.84 -4.78
CA VAL A 992 -28.30 12.85 -4.02
C VAL A 992 -28.96 12.64 -2.67
N CYS A 993 -29.35 11.40 -2.43
CA CYS A 993 -29.94 10.96 -1.17
C CYS A 993 -28.91 10.22 -0.31
N THR A 994 -29.06 10.30 1.01
CA THR A 994 -28.30 9.48 1.96
C THR A 994 -29.19 8.35 2.49
N GLY A 995 -28.61 7.22 2.89
CA GLY A 995 -29.40 6.10 3.44
C GLY A 995 -30.23 6.47 4.67
N SER A 996 -29.78 7.43 5.47
CA SER A 996 -30.56 7.95 6.60
C SER A 996 -31.85 8.67 6.17
N ILE A 997 -31.85 9.32 5.01
CA ILE A 997 -33.02 9.97 4.43
C ILE A 997 -33.99 8.91 3.93
N THR A 998 -33.51 7.93 3.16
CA THR A 998 -34.34 6.85 2.62
C THR A 998 -34.96 6.01 3.74
N ASP A 999 -34.21 5.73 4.80
CA ASP A 999 -34.72 5.04 6.00
C ASP A 999 -35.80 5.83 6.73
N ARG A 1000 -35.64 7.16 6.85
CA ARG A 1000 -36.67 8.02 7.45
C ARG A 1000 -37.95 8.02 6.61
N LEU A 1001 -37.84 8.15 5.29
CA LEU A 1001 -38.98 8.14 4.37
C LEU A 1001 -39.71 6.80 4.37
N LYS A 1002 -38.97 5.67 4.38
CA LYS A 1002 -39.59 4.33 4.50
C LYS A 1002 -40.41 4.17 5.76
N LYS A 1003 -39.95 4.75 6.88
CA LYS A 1003 -40.68 4.74 8.16
C LYS A 1003 -41.93 5.61 8.08
N ASP A 1004 -41.80 6.87 7.67
CA ASP A 1004 -42.91 7.83 7.65
C ASP A 1004 -43.99 7.44 6.63
N TRP A 1005 -43.62 6.83 5.50
CA TRP A 1005 -44.55 6.40 4.45
C TRP A 1005 -45.14 4.99 4.65
N GLY A 1006 -44.70 4.23 5.66
CA GLY A 1006 -45.20 2.88 5.93
C GLY A 1006 -44.71 1.79 4.95
N ILE A 1007 -43.57 2.01 4.30
CA ILE A 1007 -43.00 1.07 3.31
C ILE A 1007 -42.48 -0.22 3.96
N ASN A 1008 -42.07 -0.15 5.22
CA ASN A 1008 -41.67 -1.34 5.99
C ASN A 1008 -42.81 -2.35 6.13
N ASP A 1009 -44.06 -1.89 6.23
CA ASP A 1009 -45.23 -2.76 6.33
C ASP A 1009 -45.52 -3.45 4.99
N VAL A 1010 -45.33 -2.73 3.88
CA VAL A 1010 -45.41 -3.29 2.52
C VAL A 1010 -44.37 -4.41 2.34
N TRP A 1011 -43.13 -4.19 2.77
CA TRP A 1011 -42.08 -5.19 2.73
C TRP A 1011 -42.41 -6.42 3.58
N ASN A 1012 -42.87 -6.21 4.82
CA ASN A 1012 -43.29 -7.28 5.72
C ASN A 1012 -44.39 -8.14 5.08
N LYS A 1013 -45.36 -7.54 4.40
CA LYS A 1013 -46.43 -8.25 3.69
C LYS A 1013 -45.89 -9.10 2.53
N LEU A 1014 -44.92 -8.59 1.75
CA LEU A 1014 -44.33 -9.30 0.61
C LEU A 1014 -43.51 -10.53 1.02
N ILE A 1015 -42.81 -10.47 2.15
CA ILE A 1015 -41.95 -11.58 2.61
C ILE A 1015 -42.69 -12.58 3.51
N LEU A 1016 -43.85 -12.21 4.07
CA LEU A 1016 -44.64 -13.03 5.00
C LEU A 1016 -44.88 -14.48 4.52
N PRO A 1017 -45.23 -14.76 3.25
CA PRO A 1017 -45.42 -16.14 2.78
C PRO A 1017 -44.21 -17.06 3.03
N ARG A 1018 -42.98 -16.52 3.03
CA ARG A 1018 -41.76 -17.29 3.32
C ARG A 1018 -41.69 -17.74 4.78
N PHE A 1019 -42.17 -16.90 5.70
CA PHE A 1019 -42.15 -17.19 7.14
C PHE A 1019 -43.30 -18.13 7.53
N ILE A 1020 -44.46 -18.01 6.87
CA ILE A 1020 -45.55 -18.98 6.99
C ILE A 1020 -45.06 -20.36 6.52
N ARG A 1021 -44.41 -20.44 5.35
CA ARG A 1021 -43.81 -21.69 4.87
C ARG A 1021 -42.74 -22.25 5.80
N LEU A 1022 -41.95 -21.41 6.48
CA LEU A 1022 -40.98 -21.86 7.48
C LEU A 1022 -41.67 -22.48 8.71
N ASN A 1023 -42.75 -21.87 9.18
CA ASN A 1023 -43.60 -22.45 10.23
C ASN A 1023 -44.14 -23.82 9.80
N GLU A 1024 -44.61 -23.97 8.56
CA GLU A 1024 -45.09 -25.23 7.99
C GLU A 1024 -43.98 -26.31 7.93
N ILE A 1025 -42.80 -25.96 7.41
CA ILE A 1025 -41.66 -26.91 7.28
C ILE A 1025 -41.12 -27.35 8.65
N THR A 1026 -41.18 -26.47 9.64
CA THR A 1026 -40.63 -26.73 10.99
C THR A 1026 -41.69 -27.20 11.98
N GLU A 1027 -42.95 -27.34 11.55
CA GLU A 1027 -44.10 -27.65 12.41
C GLU A 1027 -44.16 -26.76 13.66
N SER A 1028 -43.85 -25.46 13.50
CA SER A 1028 -43.75 -24.50 14.60
C SER A 1028 -44.48 -23.19 14.29
N ASN A 1029 -44.80 -22.40 15.32
CA ASN A 1029 -45.38 -21.05 15.17
C ASN A 1029 -44.38 -19.94 15.52
N ARG A 1030 -43.09 -20.23 15.47
CA ARG A 1030 -42.03 -19.36 16.01
C ARG A 1030 -41.62 -18.23 15.05
N PHE A 1031 -42.00 -18.29 13.77
CA PHE A 1031 -41.55 -17.35 12.73
C PHE A 1031 -42.59 -16.27 12.34
N THR A 1032 -43.70 -16.16 13.08
CA THR A 1032 -44.74 -15.14 12.87
C THR A 1032 -45.24 -14.58 14.20
N THR A 1033 -45.62 -13.31 14.25
CA THR A 1033 -46.25 -12.69 15.44
C THR A 1033 -47.39 -11.76 15.03
N THR A 1034 -48.26 -11.38 15.95
CA THR A 1034 -49.37 -10.43 15.72
C THR A 1034 -48.99 -9.03 16.23
N ASN A 1035 -49.14 -8.01 15.39
CA ASN A 1035 -48.91 -6.62 15.79
C ASN A 1035 -50.12 -6.03 16.56
N ALA A 1036 -49.98 -4.84 17.15
CA ALA A 1036 -51.01 -4.11 17.91
C ALA A 1036 -52.34 -3.89 17.16
N CYS A 1037 -52.34 -3.98 15.82
CA CYS A 1037 -53.53 -3.91 14.98
C CYS A 1037 -54.08 -5.29 14.56
N ASN A 1038 -53.78 -6.37 15.30
CA ASN A 1038 -54.18 -7.76 15.02
C ASN A 1038 -53.76 -8.31 13.64
N LYS A 1039 -52.68 -7.79 13.05
CA LYS A 1039 -52.13 -8.29 11.78
C LYS A 1039 -50.93 -9.19 12.00
N THR A 1040 -50.91 -10.36 11.36
CA THR A 1040 -49.77 -11.27 11.35
C THR A 1040 -48.60 -10.66 10.58
N ILE A 1041 -47.44 -10.61 11.22
CA ILE A 1041 -46.19 -10.07 10.67
C ILE A 1041 -45.05 -11.10 10.78
N PRO A 1042 -44.05 -11.04 9.89
CA PRO A 1042 -42.87 -11.91 9.98
C PRO A 1042 -42.08 -11.65 11.26
N ALA A 1043 -41.75 -12.70 12.01
CA ALA A 1043 -40.91 -12.64 13.19
C ALA A 1043 -39.75 -13.64 13.07
N MET A 1044 -38.63 -13.35 13.72
CA MET A 1044 -37.52 -14.30 13.83
C MET A 1044 -37.30 -14.59 15.32
N PRO A 1045 -37.15 -15.85 15.75
CA PRO A 1045 -36.82 -16.19 17.13
C PRO A 1045 -35.55 -15.48 17.61
N LEU A 1046 -35.48 -15.11 18.89
CA LEU A 1046 -34.36 -14.33 19.46
C LEU A 1046 -32.99 -14.99 19.22
N ASP A 1047 -32.94 -16.33 19.30
CA ASP A 1047 -31.79 -17.18 19.01
C ASP A 1047 -31.30 -17.10 17.56
N LEU A 1048 -32.19 -16.76 16.61
CA LEU A 1048 -31.92 -16.68 15.18
C LEU A 1048 -31.91 -15.24 14.63
N GLN A 1049 -32.12 -14.23 15.48
CA GLN A 1049 -32.08 -12.82 15.07
C GLN A 1049 -30.66 -12.31 14.80
N LYS A 1050 -29.64 -12.93 15.40
CA LYS A 1050 -28.24 -12.52 15.28
C LYS A 1050 -27.74 -12.76 13.85
N GLY A 1051 -27.29 -11.71 13.17
CA GLY A 1051 -26.85 -11.76 11.77
C GLY A 1051 -27.99 -11.79 10.73
N PHE A 1052 -29.25 -11.87 11.16
CA PHE A 1052 -30.39 -11.93 10.24
C PHE A 1052 -30.90 -10.53 9.88
N ASN A 1053 -31.03 -10.23 8.58
CA ASN A 1053 -31.66 -9.00 8.10
C ASN A 1053 -32.84 -9.30 7.17
N LYS A 1054 -34.06 -8.96 7.62
CA LYS A 1054 -35.32 -9.13 6.87
C LYS A 1054 -35.30 -8.48 5.48
N LYS A 1055 -34.49 -7.45 5.27
CA LYS A 1055 -34.34 -6.76 3.98
C LYS A 1055 -33.54 -7.61 2.98
N ARG A 1056 -32.52 -8.34 3.44
CA ARG A 1056 -31.51 -8.99 2.58
C ARG A 1056 -31.90 -10.37 2.06
N ILE A 1057 -33.01 -10.93 2.51
CA ILE A 1057 -33.49 -12.26 2.07
C ILE A 1057 -34.10 -12.27 0.65
N ASP A 1058 -34.34 -11.10 0.06
CA ASP A 1058 -34.99 -10.94 -1.23
C ASP A 1058 -34.47 -9.69 -1.96
N HIS A 1059 -34.01 -9.84 -3.21
CA HIS A 1059 -33.38 -8.77 -4.00
C HIS A 1059 -34.31 -7.63 -4.43
N ARG A 1060 -35.63 -7.78 -4.26
CA ARG A 1060 -36.62 -6.74 -4.59
C ARG A 1060 -36.51 -5.51 -3.68
N HIS A 1061 -35.84 -5.60 -2.54
CA HIS A 1061 -35.63 -4.44 -1.66
C HIS A 1061 -34.84 -3.31 -2.33
N HIS A 1062 -33.96 -3.63 -3.28
CA HIS A 1062 -33.23 -2.60 -4.03
C HIS A 1062 -34.17 -1.74 -4.88
N ALA A 1063 -35.18 -2.37 -5.51
CA ALA A 1063 -36.21 -1.64 -6.24
C ALA A 1063 -37.08 -0.82 -5.29
N MET A 1064 -37.41 -1.35 -4.11
CA MET A 1064 -38.13 -0.62 -3.07
C MET A 1064 -37.38 0.63 -2.61
N ASP A 1065 -36.07 0.53 -2.34
CA ASP A 1065 -35.25 1.69 -2.01
C ASP A 1065 -35.21 2.68 -3.18
N ALA A 1066 -35.04 2.20 -4.42
CA ALA A 1066 -35.04 3.03 -5.62
C ALA A 1066 -36.34 3.83 -5.84
N ILE A 1067 -37.51 3.24 -5.53
CA ILE A 1067 -38.80 3.96 -5.57
C ILE A 1067 -38.80 5.10 -4.54
N VAL A 1068 -38.34 4.82 -3.31
CA VAL A 1068 -38.27 5.84 -2.25
C VAL A 1068 -37.29 6.96 -2.64
N ILE A 1069 -36.16 6.61 -3.25
CA ILE A 1069 -35.15 7.54 -3.74
C ILE A 1069 -35.74 8.43 -4.84
N ALA A 1070 -36.45 7.86 -5.82
CA ALA A 1070 -37.12 8.63 -6.87
C ALA A 1070 -38.16 9.62 -6.31
N CYS A 1071 -38.86 9.28 -5.23
CA CYS A 1071 -39.80 10.20 -4.56
C CYS A 1071 -39.13 11.30 -3.71
N ALA A 1072 -37.84 11.18 -3.39
CA ALA A 1072 -37.15 12.09 -2.49
C ALA A 1072 -36.68 13.38 -3.19
N ASN A 1073 -37.60 14.33 -3.38
CA ASN A 1073 -37.29 15.60 -4.05
C ASN A 1073 -36.31 16.50 -3.27
N ARG A 1074 -35.82 17.56 -3.92
CA ARG A 1074 -34.82 18.49 -3.36
C ARG A 1074 -35.26 19.14 -2.05
N ASN A 1075 -36.55 19.43 -1.89
CA ASN A 1075 -37.09 20.07 -0.69
C ASN A 1075 -37.07 19.11 0.51
N ILE A 1076 -37.43 17.83 0.31
CA ILE A 1076 -37.34 16.78 1.31
C ILE A 1076 -35.89 16.59 1.75
N VAL A 1077 -34.95 16.48 0.80
CA VAL A 1077 -33.51 16.32 1.09
C VAL A 1077 -32.96 17.52 1.84
N ASN A 1078 -33.31 18.74 1.44
CA ASN A 1078 -32.89 19.97 2.12
C ASN A 1078 -33.48 20.05 3.54
N TYR A 1079 -34.76 19.73 3.70
CA TYR A 1079 -35.43 19.75 5.00
C TYR A 1079 -34.77 18.78 5.99
N LEU A 1080 -34.59 17.51 5.60
CA LEU A 1080 -34.01 16.47 6.46
C LEU A 1080 -32.53 16.75 6.78
N ASN A 1081 -31.76 17.26 5.82
CA ASN A 1081 -30.38 17.68 6.09
C ASN A 1081 -30.31 18.84 7.09
N ASN A 1082 -31.18 19.84 6.98
CA ASN A 1082 -31.24 20.95 7.93
C ASN A 1082 -31.70 20.52 9.32
N GLU A 1083 -32.74 19.67 9.40
CA GLU A 1083 -33.22 19.08 10.66
C GLU A 1083 -32.08 18.32 11.37
N SER A 1084 -31.30 17.54 10.62
CA SER A 1084 -30.17 16.79 11.16
C SER A 1084 -29.01 17.67 11.62
N ALA A 1085 -28.77 18.81 10.95
CA ALA A 1085 -27.64 19.69 11.21
C ALA A 1085 -27.86 20.58 12.45
N SER A 1086 -29.10 20.77 12.90
CA SER A 1086 -29.37 21.62 14.06
C SER A 1086 -30.67 21.30 14.78
N LYS A 1087 -30.57 20.47 15.82
CA LYS A 1087 -31.66 20.30 16.80
C LYS A 1087 -32.03 21.61 17.53
N ASN A 1088 -31.19 22.67 17.48
CA ASN A 1088 -31.35 23.94 18.22
C ASN A 1088 -31.06 25.23 17.40
N ALA A 1089 -31.21 25.26 16.06
CA ALA A 1089 -30.88 26.46 15.26
C ALA A 1089 -31.94 27.55 15.39
N LYS A 1090 -31.50 28.83 15.44
CA LYS A 1090 -32.37 30.02 15.34
C LYS A 1090 -33.23 30.07 14.07
N ILE A 1091 -32.82 29.36 13.00
CA ILE A 1091 -33.53 29.29 11.72
C ILE A 1091 -33.84 27.82 11.44
N SER A 1092 -34.95 27.33 12.00
CA SER A 1092 -35.57 26.10 11.51
C SER A 1092 -36.28 26.43 10.19
N ARG A 1093 -36.16 25.59 9.15
CA ARG A 1093 -36.90 25.74 7.89
C ARG A 1093 -38.38 25.38 8.11
N GLN A 1094 -39.07 26.22 8.89
CA GLN A 1094 -40.48 26.07 9.23
C GLN A 1094 -41.35 26.15 7.98
N ASP A 1095 -40.90 26.90 6.97
CA ASP A 1095 -41.44 26.96 5.61
C ASP A 1095 -41.54 25.57 4.99
N LEU A 1096 -40.43 24.82 4.92
CA LEU A 1096 -40.42 23.48 4.33
C LEU A 1096 -41.18 22.47 5.19
N ARG A 1097 -41.13 22.61 6.52
CA ARG A 1097 -41.88 21.72 7.43
C ARG A 1097 -43.39 21.83 7.23
N GLN A 1098 -43.92 23.05 7.07
CA GLN A 1098 -45.35 23.28 6.83
C GLN A 1098 -45.80 22.74 5.46
N ILE A 1099 -44.90 22.75 4.46
CA ILE A 1099 -45.19 22.25 3.12
C ILE A 1099 -45.14 20.73 3.05
N LEU A 1100 -44.22 20.08 3.79
CA LEU A 1100 -43.88 18.67 3.61
C LEU A 1100 -44.41 17.73 4.70
N CYS A 1101 -44.81 18.24 5.86
CA CYS A 1101 -45.13 17.42 7.03
C CYS A 1101 -46.53 17.70 7.60
N LYS A 1102 -47.19 16.63 8.07
CA LYS A 1102 -48.42 16.72 8.87
C LYS A 1102 -48.14 16.37 10.34
N LYS A 1103 -48.86 17.07 11.22
CA LYS A 1103 -48.78 16.86 12.67
C LYS A 1103 -49.73 15.72 13.07
N THR A 1104 -49.17 14.62 13.54
CA THR A 1104 -49.94 13.43 13.97
C THR A 1104 -49.78 13.23 15.47
N LYS A 1105 -50.87 12.96 16.19
CA LYS A 1105 -50.83 12.64 17.62
C LYS A 1105 -50.31 11.22 17.81
N THR A 1106 -49.29 11.05 18.65
CA THR A 1106 -48.66 9.74 18.91
C THR A 1106 -49.27 9.01 20.10
N ASP A 1107 -49.91 9.73 21.02
CA ASP A 1107 -50.59 9.17 22.18
C ASP A 1107 -51.74 10.07 22.67
N ASN A 1108 -52.52 9.55 23.62
CA ASN A 1108 -53.59 10.29 24.30
C ASN A 1108 -53.05 11.31 25.33
N LEU A 1109 -51.73 11.38 25.53
CA LEU A 1109 -51.04 12.28 26.46
C LEU A 1109 -50.66 13.63 25.82
N GLY A 1110 -51.01 13.84 24.54
CA GLY A 1110 -50.78 15.09 23.83
C GLY A 1110 -49.42 15.17 23.10
N ASN A 1111 -48.64 14.08 23.06
CA ASN A 1111 -47.42 14.04 22.28
C ASN A 1111 -47.76 14.01 20.78
N TYR A 1112 -46.98 14.74 19.99
CA TYR A 1112 -47.16 14.82 18.55
C TYR A 1112 -45.85 14.57 17.82
N GLN A 1113 -45.94 13.92 16.67
CA GLN A 1113 -44.83 13.71 15.75
C GLN A 1113 -45.16 14.33 14.40
N TRP A 1114 -44.18 15.00 13.81
CA TRP A 1114 -44.23 15.46 12.43
C TRP A 1114 -43.86 14.29 11.51
N LEU A 1115 -44.79 13.90 10.64
CA LEU A 1115 -44.61 12.87 9.63
C LEU A 1115 -44.59 13.52 8.25
N ILE A 1116 -43.66 13.09 7.39
CA ILE A 1116 -43.61 13.56 6.00
C ILE A 1116 -44.80 12.98 5.22
N ASP A 1117 -45.44 13.84 4.43
CA ASP A 1117 -46.57 13.43 3.58
C ASP A 1117 -46.17 12.37 2.57
N LYS A 1118 -47.08 11.42 2.30
CA LYS A 1118 -46.88 10.43 1.25
C LYS A 1118 -46.85 11.12 -0.12
N PRO A 1119 -46.12 10.56 -1.11
CA PRO A 1119 -46.10 11.07 -2.48
C PRO A 1119 -47.51 11.24 -3.10
N TRP A 1120 -48.38 10.26 -2.86
CA TRP A 1120 -49.81 10.27 -3.18
C TRP A 1120 -50.56 9.26 -2.28
N ASP A 1121 -51.89 9.27 -2.28
CA ASP A 1121 -52.69 8.54 -1.28
C ASP A 1121 -52.56 7.01 -1.38
N THR A 1122 -52.54 6.46 -2.59
CA THR A 1122 -52.42 5.01 -2.87
C THR A 1122 -50.98 4.51 -2.91
N PHE A 1123 -49.99 5.34 -2.54
CA PHE A 1123 -48.56 5.03 -2.69
C PHE A 1123 -48.16 3.65 -2.17
N THR A 1124 -48.62 3.28 -0.97
CA THR A 1124 -48.30 1.98 -0.35
C THR A 1124 -48.88 0.78 -1.12
N GLN A 1125 -50.04 0.94 -1.73
CA GLN A 1125 -50.74 -0.08 -2.53
C GLN A 1125 -50.03 -0.27 -3.87
N ASP A 1126 -49.63 0.83 -4.50
CA ASP A 1126 -48.95 0.83 -5.80
C ASP A 1126 -47.55 0.22 -5.68
N VAL A 1127 -46.81 0.56 -4.61
CA VAL A 1127 -45.51 -0.06 -4.29
C VAL A 1127 -45.66 -1.57 -4.09
N TYR A 1128 -46.69 -2.03 -3.38
CA TYR A 1128 -46.93 -3.47 -3.18
C TYR A 1128 -47.19 -4.19 -4.52
N SER A 1129 -48.05 -3.62 -5.36
CA SER A 1129 -48.40 -4.19 -6.67
C SER A 1129 -47.17 -4.34 -7.57
N ILE A 1130 -46.35 -3.29 -7.66
CA ILE A 1130 -45.16 -3.28 -8.50
C ILE A 1130 -44.12 -4.26 -7.99
N LEU A 1131 -43.75 -4.18 -6.70
CA LEU A 1131 -42.76 -5.09 -6.11
C LEU A 1131 -43.20 -6.57 -6.19
N GLY A 1132 -44.51 -6.84 -6.11
CA GLY A 1132 -45.06 -8.18 -6.31
C GLY A 1132 -44.79 -8.75 -7.70
N ASN A 1133 -44.72 -7.89 -8.73
CA ASN A 1133 -44.60 -8.26 -10.14
C ASN A 1133 -43.17 -8.09 -10.72
N ILE A 1134 -42.20 -7.65 -9.92
CA ILE A 1134 -40.81 -7.45 -10.39
C ILE A 1134 -40.12 -8.78 -10.72
N ILE A 1135 -39.51 -8.84 -11.90
CA ILE A 1135 -38.55 -9.88 -12.28
C ILE A 1135 -37.13 -9.38 -11.97
N VAL A 1136 -36.41 -10.09 -11.09
CA VAL A 1136 -35.02 -9.76 -10.75
C VAL A 1136 -34.10 -10.21 -11.88
N SER A 1137 -33.32 -9.27 -12.42
CA SER A 1137 -32.39 -9.55 -13.52
C SER A 1137 -30.98 -9.83 -13.00
N PHE A 1138 -30.34 -10.89 -13.48
CA PHE A 1138 -28.96 -11.24 -13.13
C PHE A 1138 -28.03 -11.02 -14.32
N LYS A 1139 -26.87 -10.42 -14.08
CA LYS A 1139 -25.82 -10.32 -15.09
C LYS A 1139 -25.22 -11.70 -15.37
N GLN A 1140 -25.16 -12.10 -16.64
CA GLN A 1140 -24.64 -13.40 -17.03
C GLN A 1140 -23.10 -13.47 -16.91
N ASN A 1141 -22.56 -14.44 -16.16
CA ASN A 1141 -21.12 -14.65 -15.95
C ASN A 1141 -20.51 -15.64 -16.98
N LEU A 1142 -20.75 -15.46 -18.28
CA LEU A 1142 -20.37 -16.46 -19.31
C LEU A 1142 -18.88 -16.49 -19.70
N ARG A 1143 -18.07 -15.48 -19.37
CA ARG A 1143 -16.73 -15.32 -19.99
C ARG A 1143 -15.64 -16.10 -19.25
N ILE A 1144 -15.74 -17.43 -19.20
CA ILE A 1144 -14.61 -18.31 -18.82
C ILE A 1144 -13.60 -18.38 -19.98
N ILE A 1145 -14.11 -18.39 -21.21
CA ILE A 1145 -13.36 -18.51 -22.46
C ILE A 1145 -13.61 -17.25 -23.29
N ASN A 1146 -12.56 -16.60 -23.79
CA ASN A 1146 -12.66 -15.42 -24.67
C ASN A 1146 -11.80 -15.62 -25.93
N LYS A 1147 -12.22 -15.07 -27.06
CA LYS A 1147 -11.34 -14.91 -28.23
C LYS A 1147 -10.11 -14.07 -27.84
N THR A 1148 -8.93 -14.50 -28.24
CA THR A 1148 -7.69 -13.77 -27.97
C THR A 1148 -7.52 -12.63 -28.95
N THR A 1149 -7.14 -11.45 -28.43
CA THR A 1149 -6.70 -10.30 -29.21
C THR A 1149 -5.18 -10.18 -29.16
N ASN A 1150 -4.49 -11.30 -29.43
CA ASN A 1150 -3.03 -11.30 -29.44
C ASN A 1150 -2.55 -10.53 -30.67
N HIS A 1151 -1.78 -9.48 -30.41
CA HIS A 1151 -1.06 -8.75 -31.44
C HIS A 1151 0.42 -9.10 -31.30
N TYR A 1152 1.06 -9.41 -32.42
CA TYR A 1152 2.50 -9.60 -32.48
C TYR A 1152 3.09 -8.54 -33.39
N ILE A 1153 4.33 -8.16 -33.08
CA ILE A 1153 5.07 -7.21 -33.91
C ILE A 1153 5.95 -8.05 -34.83
N HIS A 1154 5.76 -7.89 -36.13
CA HIS A 1154 6.59 -8.51 -37.15
C HIS A 1154 7.15 -7.43 -38.08
N TYR A 1155 8.25 -7.74 -38.75
CA TYR A 1155 8.83 -6.84 -39.73
C TYR A 1155 8.22 -7.15 -41.09
N GLU A 1156 7.54 -6.18 -41.68
CA GLU A 1156 7.02 -6.26 -43.04
C GLU A 1156 7.67 -5.12 -43.82
N ASN A 1157 8.39 -5.44 -44.89
CA ASN A 1157 9.17 -4.47 -45.69
C ASN A 1157 10.10 -3.58 -44.84
N GLY A 1158 10.79 -4.15 -43.85
CA GLY A 1158 11.73 -3.44 -42.98
C GLY A 1158 11.07 -2.56 -41.90
N LYS A 1159 9.74 -2.44 -41.86
CA LYS A 1159 9.00 -1.70 -40.82
C LYS A 1159 8.35 -2.66 -39.83
N LYS A 1160 8.36 -2.29 -38.53
CA LYS A 1160 7.65 -3.03 -37.48
C LYS A 1160 6.15 -2.75 -37.60
N VAL A 1161 5.40 -3.76 -38.01
CA VAL A 1161 3.93 -3.70 -38.08
C VAL A 1161 3.36 -4.57 -36.95
N SER A 1162 2.32 -4.06 -36.30
CA SER A 1162 1.57 -4.80 -35.27
C SER A 1162 0.42 -5.54 -35.93
N CYS A 1163 0.59 -6.84 -36.17
CA CYS A 1163 -0.41 -7.69 -36.82
C CYS A 1163 -1.22 -8.45 -35.76
N SER A 1164 -2.53 -8.62 -36.01
CA SER A 1164 -3.36 -9.49 -35.18
C SER A 1164 -3.15 -10.96 -35.56
N GLN A 1165 -3.07 -11.84 -34.57
CA GLN A 1165 -2.95 -13.28 -34.80
C GLN A 1165 -4.28 -13.83 -35.34
N LYS A 1166 -4.30 -14.21 -36.63
CA LYS A 1166 -5.49 -14.75 -37.32
C LYS A 1166 -5.51 -16.28 -37.45
N GLN A 1167 -4.41 -16.97 -37.13
CA GLN A 1167 -4.29 -18.42 -37.33
C GLN A 1167 -4.82 -19.22 -36.12
N GLY A 1168 -5.83 -20.07 -36.34
CA GLY A 1168 -6.43 -20.99 -35.37
C GLY A 1168 -7.63 -20.43 -34.58
N ASP A 1169 -8.42 -21.34 -33.98
CA ASP A 1169 -9.53 -21.01 -33.07
C ASP A 1169 -8.97 -20.46 -31.75
N SER A 1170 -8.62 -19.17 -31.77
CA SER A 1170 -7.80 -18.56 -30.73
C SER A 1170 -8.63 -18.22 -29.48
N TRP A 1171 -9.01 -19.24 -28.71
CA TRP A 1171 -9.74 -19.12 -27.45
C TRP A 1171 -8.81 -19.21 -26.25
N ALA A 1172 -8.98 -18.34 -25.25
CA ALA A 1172 -8.19 -18.36 -24.02
C ALA A 1172 -9.07 -18.51 -22.77
N ILE A 1173 -8.70 -19.46 -21.92
CA ILE A 1173 -9.23 -19.63 -20.57
C ILE A 1173 -8.70 -18.50 -19.69
N ARG A 1174 -9.59 -17.80 -18.98
CA ARG A 1174 -9.24 -16.62 -18.15
C ARG A 1174 -9.36 -16.84 -16.64
N LYS A 1175 -9.56 -18.07 -16.19
CA LYS A 1175 -9.61 -18.47 -14.77
C LYS A 1175 -8.49 -19.47 -14.41
N PRO A 1176 -8.13 -19.62 -13.11
CA PRO A 1176 -7.18 -20.65 -12.67
C PRO A 1176 -7.65 -22.04 -13.09
N MET A 1177 -6.73 -22.87 -13.59
CA MET A 1177 -7.03 -24.24 -14.02
C MET A 1177 -6.79 -25.29 -12.92
N HIS A 1178 -5.96 -24.96 -11.92
CA HIS A 1178 -5.60 -25.82 -10.80
C HIS A 1178 -5.16 -24.96 -9.59
N LYS A 1179 -5.01 -25.58 -8.41
CA LYS A 1179 -4.41 -24.96 -7.23
C LYS A 1179 -2.91 -24.72 -7.43
N GLU A 1180 -2.32 -23.79 -6.67
CA GLU A 1180 -0.89 -23.44 -6.81
C GLU A 1180 0.06 -24.56 -6.38
N THR A 1181 -0.37 -25.38 -5.42
CA THR A 1181 0.42 -26.50 -4.90
C THR A 1181 0.56 -27.60 -5.94
N VAL A 1182 1.80 -27.95 -6.28
CA VAL A 1182 2.11 -29.15 -7.05
C VAL A 1182 2.20 -30.31 -6.07
N TYR A 1183 1.35 -31.31 -6.26
CA TYR A 1183 1.36 -32.53 -5.48
C TYR A 1183 2.21 -33.57 -6.21
N GLY A 1184 3.16 -34.18 -5.51
CA GLY A 1184 3.83 -35.37 -6.04
C GLY A 1184 2.84 -36.52 -6.08
N GLU A 1185 2.80 -37.27 -7.18
CA GLU A 1185 2.08 -38.53 -7.21
C GLU A 1185 2.87 -39.55 -6.39
N ILE A 1186 2.36 -39.86 -5.19
CA ILE A 1186 2.92 -40.92 -4.36
C ILE A 1186 1.96 -42.10 -4.48
N ASN A 1187 2.39 -43.12 -5.23
CA ASN A 1187 1.62 -44.35 -5.37
C ASN A 1187 1.79 -45.21 -4.10
N LEU A 1188 1.04 -44.85 -3.05
CA LEU A 1188 1.03 -45.58 -1.78
C LEU A 1188 0.10 -46.79 -1.91
N ARG A 1189 0.61 -47.99 -1.59
CA ARG A 1189 -0.24 -49.18 -1.47
C ARG A 1189 -1.19 -48.99 -0.29
N ARG A 1190 -2.50 -49.09 -0.53
CA ARG A 1190 -3.52 -48.99 0.52
C ARG A 1190 -3.30 -50.09 1.55
N THR A 1191 -3.01 -49.70 2.79
CA THR A 1191 -2.85 -50.62 3.92
C THR A 1191 -4.24 -50.99 4.43
N THR A 1192 -4.50 -52.28 4.64
CA THR A 1192 -5.75 -52.78 5.22
C THR A 1192 -5.40 -53.80 6.28
N THR A 1193 -6.24 -53.93 7.30
CA THR A 1193 -6.15 -55.01 8.28
C THR A 1193 -6.69 -56.29 7.63
N ALA A 1194 -5.90 -57.35 7.66
CA ALA A 1194 -6.28 -58.66 7.14
C ALA A 1194 -6.23 -59.67 8.29
N THR A 1195 -7.08 -60.70 8.21
CA THR A 1195 -7.06 -61.79 9.18
C THR A 1195 -5.75 -62.56 9.08
N LEU A 1196 -5.28 -63.10 10.22
CA LEU A 1196 -4.02 -63.86 10.27
C LEU A 1196 -3.99 -64.99 9.23
N LYS A 1197 -5.12 -65.64 8.98
CA LYS A 1197 -5.28 -66.67 7.93
C LYS A 1197 -4.93 -66.14 6.53
N ALA A 1198 -5.51 -65.01 6.12
CA ALA A 1198 -5.23 -64.40 4.82
C ALA A 1198 -3.76 -63.90 4.71
N VAL A 1199 -3.17 -63.49 5.84
CA VAL A 1199 -1.78 -63.06 5.93
C VAL A 1199 -0.80 -64.24 5.79
N LEU A 1200 -1.14 -65.41 6.33
CA LEU A 1200 -0.34 -66.64 6.22
C LEU A 1200 -0.33 -67.21 4.79
N GLU A 1201 -1.42 -67.05 4.03
CA GLU A 1201 -1.49 -67.46 2.61
C GLU A 1201 -0.60 -66.60 1.69
N ASN A 1202 -0.31 -65.35 2.06
CA ASN A 1202 0.55 -64.47 1.24
C ASN A 1202 1.48 -63.56 2.10
N PRO A 1203 2.51 -64.12 2.76
CA PRO A 1203 3.34 -63.41 3.73
C PRO A 1203 4.14 -62.24 3.15
N GLN A 1204 4.26 -62.17 1.82
CA GLN A 1204 4.95 -61.07 1.14
C GLN A 1204 4.23 -59.72 1.28
N ARG A 1205 2.92 -59.74 1.59
CA ARG A 1205 2.07 -58.56 1.75
C ARG A 1205 2.12 -57.92 3.15
N ILE A 1206 2.81 -58.53 4.11
CA ILE A 1206 3.02 -57.97 5.44
C ILE A 1206 3.96 -56.77 5.36
N ILE A 1207 3.54 -55.64 5.92
CA ILE A 1207 4.28 -54.37 5.89
C ILE A 1207 5.36 -54.35 6.98
N GLU A 1208 5.04 -54.86 8.17
CA GLU A 1208 5.94 -54.92 9.30
C GLU A 1208 7.04 -55.97 9.06
N LYS A 1209 8.28 -55.49 8.89
CA LYS A 1209 9.41 -56.33 8.45
C LYS A 1209 9.73 -57.44 9.44
N ASP A 1210 9.60 -57.17 10.73
CA ASP A 1210 9.91 -58.13 11.79
C ASP A 1210 8.85 -59.24 11.86
N LEU A 1211 7.56 -58.89 11.82
CA LEU A 1211 6.46 -59.85 11.73
C LEU A 1211 6.54 -60.69 10.46
N LYS A 1212 6.85 -60.07 9.31
CA LYS A 1212 7.06 -60.76 8.04
C LYS A 1212 8.19 -61.78 8.12
N LYS A 1213 9.31 -61.42 8.76
CA LYS A 1213 10.45 -62.31 8.96
C LYS A 1213 10.06 -63.48 9.87
N LYS A 1214 9.40 -63.20 10.99
CA LYS A 1214 8.93 -64.20 11.96
C LYS A 1214 7.92 -65.19 11.36
N ILE A 1215 6.95 -64.71 10.56
CA ILE A 1215 5.96 -65.55 9.89
C ILE A 1215 6.62 -66.42 8.81
N LYS A 1216 7.61 -65.91 8.08
CA LYS A 1216 8.39 -66.73 7.14
C LYS A 1216 9.18 -67.82 7.87
N GLU A 1217 9.85 -67.48 8.97
CA GLU A 1217 10.56 -68.44 9.82
C GLU A 1217 9.60 -69.53 10.36
N LEU A 1218 8.40 -69.12 10.82
CA LEU A 1218 7.36 -70.05 11.27
C LEU A 1218 6.84 -70.95 10.15
N LEU A 1219 6.58 -70.43 8.95
CA LEU A 1219 6.13 -71.23 7.81
C LEU A 1219 7.21 -72.20 7.32
N THR A 1220 8.50 -71.83 7.39
CA THR A 1220 9.59 -72.75 7.09
C THR A 1220 9.76 -73.84 8.15
N HIS A 1221 9.35 -73.60 9.41
CA HIS A 1221 9.40 -74.60 10.48
C HIS A 1221 8.13 -75.47 10.58
N ASN A 1222 6.96 -74.99 10.12
CA ASN A 1222 5.66 -75.66 10.28
C ASN A 1222 5.19 -76.52 9.08
N SER A 1223 6.11 -77.25 8.44
CA SER A 1223 5.70 -78.25 7.41
C SER A 1223 5.11 -79.55 8.01
N SER A 1224 4.93 -79.65 9.34
CA SER A 1224 4.56 -80.94 9.98
C SER A 1224 3.41 -80.95 10.98
N LEU A 1225 2.73 -79.86 11.34
CA LEU A 1225 1.62 -79.92 12.31
C LEU A 1225 0.40 -79.06 11.93
N LYS A 1226 -0.73 -79.76 11.70
CA LYS A 1226 -2.08 -79.22 11.53
C LYS A 1226 -2.47 -78.39 12.76
N ILE A 1227 -2.71 -77.09 12.57
CA ILE A 1227 -3.36 -76.25 13.60
C ILE A 1227 -4.85 -76.11 13.24
N ARG A 1228 -5.67 -76.86 13.98
CA ARG A 1228 -7.11 -76.62 14.17
C ARG A 1228 -7.29 -75.53 15.24
N GLN A 1229 -8.21 -74.61 14.96
CA GLN A 1229 -9.02 -73.77 15.87
C GLN A 1229 -8.32 -72.91 16.94
N ALA A 1230 -8.21 -71.61 16.65
CA ALA A 1230 -8.87 -70.52 17.40
C ALA A 1230 -8.93 -69.28 16.49
#